data_AF-A0A812ZIH0-F1
#
_entry.id   AF-A0A812ZIH0-F1
#
_cell.length_a   1.000
_cell.length_b   1.000
_cell.length_c   1.000
_cell.angle_alpha   90.00
_cell.angle_beta   90.00
_cell.angle_gamma   90.00
#
_symmetry.space_group_name_H-M   'P 1'
#
loop_
_entity.id
_entity.type
_entity.pdbx_description
1 polymer ?
#
loop_
_entity_poly.entity_id
_entity_poly.type
_entity_poly.pdbx_seq_one_letter_code
_entity_poly.pdbx_strand_id
1 'polypeptide(L)'
;MPLSKAEQPDIDWTALSEEDAELFESLQSAVSALGDKADHPMIEVRDKLATAFRDKAALLKRNWTDEMFQEGQHLNEEKVAEIEAAMATDLGSFGGGLQNGQNLGNALDLVGAYMKNYKLDKADAVLAKCGPYVSHRGGVWMVKWLNHVSTVRMKQSRHLEALEMLYDLEMYSPYNAEEAPEFFTTLYRNQAWALKALGRVEEAAMYFNRMASASKHSKGDLDWFDKWDLGKVAAARAWRDGDMKAFYLARSLVEEALQLQISQEPDDLVMRAKVHDSLAECFLIVKEHAKADEHYSAAYKLLLDTVGNQSPLYGKQARHLANLRVEEGRYAEALPLLSEALEVESSKDAVNVTELLELVVVDGVSESEVCGRSRFSVRCPAAAAWQSAEAEAEMRLARDSSRDRRCIAVVWGAVNGSLMPESVTATDLATTQSQPPNAVRNQGWMHHAICMVHGKPGDGQMAGDEREKAWHGPAGTRRCPGLTPPVILCAKGNTGVVQNQDNFSLCFLADGWTLACCSDGHGFHGQLVATRVVTTVPHFIAHKFADGLEEHGVPAALTAAFDSAQKDLEAHSARFGWDCEASGASLIAALYKGSKVYTAHCGDARCVVGMEQSGSLVFATEDHKPNLPMEQARINAAGAEVRSEIFADGWMVHRIFARGQDFPGLCKSRSLGDTLAKDCGVLAEPDISVTEVKVGKRPFMILASDGIWEFLESEFVVKAVSKILPLEGPTRALHKLHREARKRWRQEGHTYDAFLARVDAERSQLSKPEMGFEVGPCQRSRRTAEQSCHLLGGGGSLFCLAICTCLL
;
A
#
# COMPACT_ATOMS: atom_id res chain seq x y z
N MET A 1 35.36 19.25 -38.44
CA MET A 1 35.90 19.81 -37.18
C MET A 1 34.97 19.36 -36.05
N PRO A 2 35.46 19.12 -34.83
CA PRO A 2 34.54 18.97 -33.69
C PRO A 2 33.73 20.26 -33.54
N LEU A 3 32.42 20.13 -33.33
CA LEU A 3 31.54 21.26 -33.00
C LEU A 3 32.01 21.88 -31.68
N SER A 4 32.18 23.20 -31.67
CA SER A 4 32.57 23.95 -30.47
C SER A 4 31.47 23.93 -29.40
N LYS A 5 31.82 24.25 -28.15
CA LYS A 5 30.83 24.37 -27.05
C LYS A 5 29.70 25.38 -27.37
N ALA A 6 29.96 26.36 -28.23
CA ALA A 6 28.96 27.34 -28.70
C ALA A 6 27.98 26.78 -29.75
N GLU A 7 28.29 25.65 -30.39
CA GLU A 7 27.48 25.01 -31.43
C GLU A 7 26.66 23.81 -30.89
N GLN A 8 26.68 23.57 -29.57
CA GLN A 8 25.89 22.55 -28.88
C GLN A 8 25.08 23.16 -27.72
N PRO A 9 24.10 24.06 -28.01
CA PRO A 9 23.36 24.81 -26.99
C PRO A 9 22.46 23.95 -26.09
N ASP A 10 22.18 22.70 -26.48
CA ASP A 10 21.30 21.80 -25.76
C ASP A 10 21.97 21.08 -24.57
N ILE A 11 23.30 21.18 -24.40
CA ILE A 11 24.05 20.57 -23.28
C ILE A 11 24.51 21.67 -22.34
N ASP A 12 24.08 21.62 -21.07
CA ASP A 12 24.64 22.48 -20.03
C ASP A 12 26.00 21.94 -19.58
N TRP A 13 27.06 22.48 -20.18
CA TRP A 13 28.44 22.15 -19.86
C TRP A 13 28.87 22.60 -18.45
N THR A 14 28.11 23.47 -17.78
CA THR A 14 28.40 23.89 -16.40
C THR A 14 27.81 22.95 -15.35
N ALA A 15 26.89 22.06 -15.76
CA ALA A 15 26.23 21.04 -14.95
C ALA A 15 26.97 19.69 -14.86
N LEU A 16 28.09 19.53 -15.58
CA LEU A 16 28.88 18.30 -15.65
C LEU A 16 30.11 18.35 -14.76
N SER A 17 30.59 17.19 -14.31
CA SER A 17 31.93 17.11 -13.71
C SER A 17 33.00 17.31 -14.78
N GLU A 18 34.20 17.69 -14.36
CA GLU A 18 35.35 17.85 -15.26
C GLU A 18 35.64 16.53 -16.01
N GLU A 19 35.56 15.39 -15.31
CA GLU A 19 35.68 14.04 -15.88
C GLU A 19 34.55 13.69 -16.87
N ASP A 20 33.28 14.01 -16.57
CA ASP A 20 32.14 13.78 -17.49
C ASP A 20 32.31 14.60 -18.78
N ALA A 21 32.77 15.85 -18.66
CA ALA A 21 33.01 16.75 -19.78
C ALA A 21 34.19 16.29 -20.65
N GLU A 22 35.31 15.90 -20.04
CA GLU A 22 36.46 15.34 -20.76
C GLU A 22 36.12 14.03 -21.48
N LEU A 23 35.36 13.14 -20.84
CA LEU A 23 34.89 11.89 -21.44
C LEU A 23 34.03 12.17 -22.68
N PHE A 24 33.12 13.14 -22.59
CA PHE A 24 32.26 13.52 -23.72
C PHE A 24 33.05 14.20 -24.85
N GLU A 25 33.98 15.11 -24.55
CA GLU A 25 34.86 15.75 -25.55
C GLU A 25 35.74 14.73 -26.27
N SER A 26 36.27 13.74 -25.54
CA SER A 26 37.04 12.63 -26.09
C SER A 26 36.19 11.76 -27.04
N LEU A 27 34.98 11.38 -26.61
CA LEU A 27 34.04 10.61 -27.42
C LEU A 27 33.59 11.40 -28.68
N GLN A 28 33.30 12.69 -28.53
CA GLN A 28 32.95 13.60 -29.63
C GLN A 28 34.07 13.72 -30.66
N SER A 29 35.32 13.79 -30.19
CA SER A 29 36.51 13.83 -31.04
C SER A 29 36.71 12.52 -31.80
N ALA A 30 36.54 11.38 -31.12
CA ALA A 30 36.60 10.06 -31.73
C ALA A 30 35.49 9.85 -32.78
N VAL A 31 34.26 10.32 -32.50
CA VAL A 31 33.16 10.30 -33.48
C VAL A 31 33.43 11.21 -34.67
N SER A 32 33.97 12.41 -34.44
CA SER A 32 34.33 13.37 -35.50
C SER A 32 35.40 12.82 -36.46
N ALA A 33 36.21 11.86 -36.02
CA ALA A 33 37.22 11.19 -36.85
C ALA A 33 36.64 10.07 -37.75
N LEU A 34 35.37 9.69 -37.60
CA LEU A 34 34.76 8.59 -38.38
C LEU A 34 34.28 8.98 -39.78
N GLY A 35 34.08 10.27 -40.05
CA GLY A 35 33.51 10.79 -41.31
C GLY A 35 32.02 10.44 -41.48
N ASP A 36 31.55 10.33 -42.72
CA ASP A 36 30.14 10.10 -43.10
C ASP A 36 29.61 8.66 -42.79
N LYS A 37 30.06 8.04 -41.70
CA LYS A 37 29.61 6.71 -41.26
C LYS A 37 28.48 6.82 -40.25
N ALA A 38 27.32 7.29 -40.71
CA ALA A 38 26.15 7.59 -39.86
C ALA A 38 25.71 6.43 -38.93
N ASP A 39 25.86 5.18 -39.37
CA ASP A 39 25.41 3.99 -38.64
C ASP A 39 26.47 3.38 -37.70
N HIS A 40 27.54 4.11 -37.36
CA HIS A 40 28.62 3.57 -36.52
C HIS A 40 28.21 3.50 -35.04
N PRO A 41 28.40 2.38 -34.31
CA PRO A 41 27.93 2.22 -32.92
C PRO A 41 28.40 3.30 -31.93
N MET A 42 29.57 3.92 -32.15
CA MET A 42 30.01 5.04 -31.29
C MET A 42 29.18 6.33 -31.44
N ILE A 43 28.47 6.51 -32.55
CA ILE A 43 27.50 7.60 -32.73
C ILE A 43 26.30 7.36 -31.82
N GLU A 44 25.79 6.14 -31.79
CA GLU A 44 24.71 5.72 -30.90
C GLU A 44 25.11 5.87 -29.41
N VAL A 45 26.33 5.47 -29.05
CA VAL A 45 26.88 5.67 -27.69
C VAL A 45 26.99 7.14 -27.34
N ARG A 46 27.48 7.99 -28.26
CA ARG A 46 27.52 9.46 -28.08
C ARG A 46 26.13 10.03 -27.87
N ASP A 47 25.15 9.64 -28.67
CA ASP A 47 23.80 10.21 -28.61
C ASP A 47 23.04 9.77 -27.37
N LYS A 48 23.27 8.52 -26.91
CA LYS A 48 22.83 8.04 -25.60
C LYS A 48 23.49 8.82 -24.45
N LEU A 49 24.80 9.05 -24.51
CA LEU A 49 25.54 9.79 -23.48
C LEU A 49 25.14 11.28 -23.44
N ALA A 50 25.01 11.94 -24.59
CA ALA A 50 24.49 13.30 -24.71
C ALA A 50 23.08 13.44 -24.13
N THR A 51 22.23 12.43 -24.35
CA THR A 51 20.88 12.39 -23.78
C THR A 51 20.90 12.16 -22.27
N ALA A 52 21.78 11.29 -21.76
CA ALA A 52 21.99 11.11 -20.33
C ALA A 52 22.48 12.39 -19.63
N PHE A 53 23.36 13.17 -20.26
CA PHE A 53 23.83 14.45 -19.73
C PHE A 53 22.76 15.54 -19.76
N ARG A 54 21.96 15.63 -20.83
CA ARG A 54 20.79 16.52 -20.88
C ARG A 54 19.77 16.18 -19.80
N ASP A 55 19.52 14.89 -19.58
CA ASP A 55 18.62 14.43 -18.53
C ASP A 55 19.20 14.70 -17.13
N LYS A 56 20.51 14.50 -16.91
CA LYS A 56 21.21 14.87 -15.67
C LYS A 56 21.06 16.37 -15.35
N ALA A 57 21.28 17.25 -16.34
CA ALA A 57 21.10 18.69 -16.20
C ALA A 57 19.64 19.07 -15.91
N ALA A 58 18.67 18.49 -16.63
CA ALA A 58 17.24 18.72 -16.42
C ALA A 58 16.72 18.21 -15.06
N LEU A 59 17.48 17.36 -14.37
CA LEU A 59 17.14 16.84 -13.04
C LEU A 59 17.72 17.70 -11.90
N LEU A 60 18.68 18.58 -12.16
CA LEU A 60 19.30 19.45 -11.16
C LEU A 60 18.28 20.38 -10.48
N LYS A 61 18.54 20.66 -9.21
CA LYS A 61 17.73 21.58 -8.39
C LYS A 61 17.74 23.00 -9.00
N ARG A 62 16.56 23.59 -9.16
CA ARG A 62 16.39 25.00 -9.54
C ARG A 62 16.42 25.93 -8.31
N ASN A 63 16.87 27.17 -8.48
CA ASN A 63 17.07 28.14 -7.38
C ASN A 63 15.85 28.34 -6.46
N TRP A 64 14.63 28.35 -7.02
CA TRP A 64 13.41 28.52 -6.21
C TRP A 64 13.03 27.24 -5.43
N THR A 65 13.66 26.08 -5.68
CA THR A 65 13.43 24.88 -4.85
C THR A 65 13.94 25.06 -3.41
N ASP A 66 14.82 26.03 -3.19
CA ASP A 66 15.33 26.44 -1.87
C ASP A 66 14.46 27.51 -1.19
N GLU A 67 13.44 28.03 -1.87
CA GLU A 67 12.47 28.98 -1.32
C GLU A 67 11.76 28.42 -0.08
N MET A 68 11.75 29.17 1.02
CA MET A 68 11.24 28.66 2.31
C MET A 68 9.72 28.76 2.44
N PHE A 69 9.07 29.67 1.71
CA PHE A 69 7.64 29.99 1.81
C PHE A 69 7.20 30.27 3.26
N GLN A 70 7.81 31.31 3.84
CA GLN A 70 7.60 31.71 5.23
C GLN A 70 7.32 33.21 5.40
N GLU A 71 6.92 33.90 4.34
CA GLU A 71 6.65 35.35 4.35
C GLU A 71 5.19 35.69 4.72
N GLY A 72 4.41 34.69 5.16
CA GLY A 72 2.97 34.78 5.39
C GLY A 72 2.16 34.32 4.18
N GLN A 73 0.90 33.94 4.40
CA GLN A 73 0.05 33.28 3.40
C GLN A 73 0.00 34.01 2.05
N HIS A 74 -0.25 35.32 2.03
CA HIS A 74 -0.43 36.09 0.79
C HIS A 74 0.84 36.10 -0.07
N LEU A 75 1.99 36.43 0.54
CA LEU A 75 3.27 36.47 -0.15
C LEU A 75 3.69 35.07 -0.63
N ASN A 76 3.42 34.02 0.17
CA ASN A 76 3.64 32.63 -0.26
C ASN A 76 2.75 32.25 -1.46
N GLU A 77 1.48 32.68 -1.51
CA GLU A 77 0.57 32.44 -2.63
C GLU A 77 0.99 33.19 -3.90
N GLU A 78 1.38 34.46 -3.77
CA GLU A 78 1.99 35.24 -4.86
C GLU A 78 3.27 34.58 -5.37
N LYS A 79 4.13 34.08 -4.47
CA LYS A 79 5.37 33.39 -4.84
C LYS A 79 5.14 32.10 -5.61
N VAL A 80 4.10 31.34 -5.26
CA VAL A 80 3.68 30.17 -6.06
C VAL A 80 3.18 30.61 -7.43
N ALA A 81 2.41 31.70 -7.53
CA ALA A 81 1.92 32.22 -8.81
C ALA A 81 3.07 32.74 -9.71
N GLU A 82 4.11 33.36 -9.15
CA GLU A 82 5.34 33.71 -9.88
C GLU A 82 6.01 32.47 -10.49
N ILE A 83 6.15 31.40 -9.70
CA ILE A 83 6.77 30.13 -10.14
C ILE A 83 5.89 29.44 -11.20
N GLU A 84 4.57 29.46 -11.06
CA GLU A 84 3.63 28.96 -12.08
C GLU A 84 3.77 29.74 -13.40
N ALA A 85 3.88 31.07 -13.36
CA ALA A 85 4.04 31.92 -14.54
C ALA A 85 5.41 31.76 -15.21
N ALA A 86 6.48 31.68 -14.43
CA ALA A 86 7.82 31.39 -14.94
C ALA A 86 7.87 30.01 -15.62
N MET A 87 7.29 28.98 -15.00
CA MET A 87 7.27 27.64 -15.58
C MET A 87 6.39 27.55 -16.84
N ALA A 88 5.26 28.26 -16.89
CA ALA A 88 4.44 28.35 -18.10
C ALA A 88 5.21 29.00 -19.27
N THR A 89 6.06 29.97 -18.97
CA THR A 89 6.95 30.62 -19.97
C THR A 89 8.04 29.66 -20.45
N ASP A 90 8.69 28.91 -19.55
CA ASP A 90 9.67 27.88 -19.89
C ASP A 90 9.05 26.79 -20.80
N LEU A 91 7.88 26.26 -20.42
CA LEU A 91 7.16 25.23 -21.20
C LEU A 91 6.82 25.69 -22.62
N GLY A 92 6.58 26.99 -22.83
CA GLY A 92 6.36 27.59 -24.16
C GLY A 92 7.65 27.85 -24.94
N SER A 93 8.79 27.91 -24.26
CA SER A 93 10.11 28.22 -24.86
C SER A 93 10.79 26.98 -25.43
N PHE A 94 10.62 25.82 -24.79
CA PHE A 94 11.18 24.54 -25.28
C PHE A 94 10.12 23.73 -26.01
N GLY A 95 10.31 23.53 -27.32
CA GLY A 95 9.45 22.70 -28.14
C GLY A 95 9.39 21.23 -27.67
N GLY A 96 8.27 20.56 -27.95
CA GLY A 96 8.09 19.14 -27.65
C GLY A 96 7.48 18.80 -26.28
N GLY A 97 6.80 19.74 -25.61
CA GLY A 97 5.96 19.44 -24.44
C GLY A 97 6.70 18.68 -23.32
N LEU A 98 6.01 17.74 -22.65
CA LEU A 98 6.62 16.89 -21.61
C LEU A 98 7.51 15.75 -22.16
N GLN A 99 7.55 15.56 -23.48
CA GLN A 99 8.54 14.70 -24.12
C GLN A 99 9.96 15.31 -24.01
N ASN A 100 10.06 16.64 -23.94
CA ASN A 100 11.31 17.36 -23.69
C ASN A 100 11.75 17.17 -22.22
N GLY A 101 13.03 16.81 -22.01
CA GLY A 101 13.59 16.53 -20.69
C GLY A 101 13.55 17.74 -19.75
N GLN A 102 13.90 18.94 -20.25
CA GLN A 102 13.88 20.16 -19.44
C GLN A 102 12.46 20.49 -18.96
N ASN A 103 11.47 20.40 -19.86
CA ASN A 103 10.07 20.63 -19.52
C ASN A 103 9.54 19.62 -18.49
N LEU A 104 9.94 18.35 -18.60
CA LEU A 104 9.58 17.30 -17.64
C LEU A 104 10.25 17.55 -16.27
N GLY A 105 11.53 17.93 -16.27
CA GLY A 105 12.28 18.32 -15.07
C GLY A 105 11.60 19.47 -14.33
N ASN A 106 11.32 20.56 -15.06
CA ASN A 106 10.59 21.72 -14.57
C ASN A 106 9.24 21.35 -13.94
N ALA A 107 8.50 20.43 -14.57
CA ALA A 107 7.20 19.98 -14.09
C ALA A 107 7.30 19.16 -12.80
N LEU A 108 8.26 18.23 -12.71
CA LEU A 108 8.55 17.51 -11.47
C LEU A 108 9.01 18.45 -10.36
N ASP A 109 9.80 19.46 -10.69
CA ASP A 109 10.25 20.45 -9.72
C ASP A 109 9.05 21.26 -9.18
N LEU A 110 8.14 21.78 -10.02
CA LEU A 110 6.98 22.58 -9.57
C LEU A 110 6.13 21.86 -8.49
N VAL A 111 6.06 20.54 -8.54
CA VAL A 111 5.44 19.70 -7.49
C VAL A 111 6.06 19.98 -6.10
N GLY A 112 7.36 20.24 -6.03
CA GLY A 112 8.07 20.67 -4.83
C GLY A 112 7.53 21.96 -4.22
N ALA A 113 7.29 23.00 -5.03
CA ALA A 113 6.69 24.25 -4.57
C ALA A 113 5.25 24.04 -4.06
N TYR A 114 4.46 23.23 -4.76
CA TYR A 114 3.11 22.85 -4.33
C TYR A 114 3.10 22.05 -3.02
N MET A 115 4.04 21.12 -2.83
CA MET A 115 4.16 20.35 -1.60
C MET A 115 4.56 21.20 -0.39
N LYS A 116 5.40 22.23 -0.57
CA LYS A 116 5.73 23.19 0.50
C LYS A 116 4.48 23.98 0.92
N ASN A 117 3.67 24.41 -0.04
CA ASN A 117 2.46 25.23 0.16
C ASN A 117 1.15 24.42 0.31
N TYR A 118 1.23 23.10 0.52
CA TYR A 118 0.07 22.21 0.68
C TYR A 118 -0.98 22.25 -0.46
N LYS A 119 -0.59 22.68 -1.67
CA LYS A 119 -1.44 22.64 -2.88
C LYS A 119 -1.42 21.23 -3.51
N LEU A 120 -1.86 20.24 -2.73
CA LEU A 120 -1.69 18.81 -3.01
C LEU A 120 -2.45 18.33 -4.25
N ASP A 121 -3.58 18.95 -4.60
CA ASP A 121 -4.33 18.57 -5.80
C ASP A 121 -3.62 19.05 -7.07
N LYS A 122 -3.03 20.25 -7.03
CA LYS A 122 -2.15 20.73 -8.11
C LYS A 122 -0.91 19.83 -8.25
N ALA A 123 -0.32 19.43 -7.12
CA ALA A 123 0.82 18.51 -7.10
C ALA A 123 0.49 17.15 -7.75
N ASP A 124 -0.61 16.53 -7.36
CA ASP A 124 -1.05 15.23 -7.90
C ASP A 124 -1.41 15.32 -9.39
N ALA A 125 -2.09 16.39 -9.81
CA ALA A 125 -2.45 16.61 -11.21
C ALA A 125 -1.23 16.79 -12.13
N VAL A 126 -0.14 17.41 -11.65
CA VAL A 126 1.12 17.51 -12.40
C VAL A 126 1.84 16.15 -12.43
N LEU A 127 1.92 15.44 -11.31
CA LEU A 127 2.55 14.12 -11.24
C LEU A 127 1.86 13.09 -12.15
N ALA A 128 0.52 13.09 -12.19
CA ALA A 128 -0.27 12.22 -13.06
C ALA A 128 0.03 12.49 -14.55
N LYS A 129 0.21 13.76 -14.95
CA LYS A 129 0.62 14.12 -16.32
C LYS A 129 2.07 13.75 -16.63
N CYS A 130 2.97 13.82 -15.66
CA CYS A 130 4.38 13.44 -15.83
C CYS A 130 4.59 11.92 -15.92
N GLY A 131 3.76 11.13 -15.22
CA GLY A 131 3.90 9.68 -15.07
C GLY A 131 4.23 8.91 -16.36
N PRO A 132 3.45 9.04 -17.45
CA PRO A 132 3.72 8.32 -18.70
C PRO A 132 5.11 8.63 -19.31
N TYR A 133 5.54 9.89 -19.26
CA TYR A 133 6.83 10.34 -19.81
C TYR A 133 7.99 9.85 -18.95
N VAL A 134 7.82 9.88 -17.62
CA VAL A 134 8.76 9.31 -16.66
C VAL A 134 8.90 7.81 -16.84
N SER A 135 7.79 7.07 -16.98
CA SER A 135 7.81 5.62 -17.20
C SER A 135 8.49 5.22 -18.50
N HIS A 136 8.30 6.01 -19.58
CA HIS A 136 9.00 5.80 -20.85
C HIS A 136 10.50 6.08 -20.77
N ARG A 137 10.93 7.05 -19.96
CA ARG A 137 12.36 7.43 -19.79
C ARG A 137 13.10 6.54 -18.79
N GLY A 138 12.42 6.10 -17.73
CA GLY A 138 12.98 5.24 -16.68
C GLY A 138 14.12 5.87 -15.87
N GLY A 139 14.89 5.02 -15.19
CA GLY A 139 16.10 5.41 -14.44
C GLY A 139 15.87 6.54 -13.44
N VAL A 140 16.74 7.56 -13.49
CA VAL A 140 16.73 8.71 -12.58
C VAL A 140 15.44 9.55 -12.64
N TRP A 141 14.70 9.53 -13.75
CA TRP A 141 13.38 10.16 -13.83
C TRP A 141 12.37 9.47 -12.91
N MET A 142 12.40 8.14 -12.88
CA MET A 142 11.54 7.34 -12.00
C MET A 142 11.87 7.61 -10.54
N VAL A 143 13.17 7.74 -10.20
CA VAL A 143 13.63 8.11 -8.86
C VAL A 143 13.09 9.48 -8.44
N LYS A 144 13.21 10.53 -9.28
CA LYS A 144 12.69 11.88 -8.96
C LYS A 144 11.16 11.87 -8.81
N TRP A 145 10.44 11.24 -9.74
CA TRP A 145 8.97 11.16 -9.69
C TRP A 145 8.46 10.39 -8.47
N LEU A 146 8.99 9.18 -8.20
CA LEU A 146 8.60 8.36 -7.05
C LEU A 146 8.78 9.12 -5.73
N ASN A 147 9.89 9.85 -5.57
CA ASN A 147 10.14 10.67 -4.38
C ASN A 147 9.10 11.80 -4.20
N HIS A 148 8.68 12.44 -5.29
CA HIS A 148 7.63 13.45 -5.23
C HIS A 148 6.25 12.83 -4.97
N VAL A 149 5.84 11.80 -5.71
CA VAL A 149 4.50 11.20 -5.55
C VAL A 149 4.33 10.53 -4.19
N SER A 150 5.36 9.85 -3.65
CA SER A 150 5.29 9.30 -2.29
C SER A 150 5.10 10.40 -1.26
N THR A 151 5.80 11.54 -1.40
CA THR A 151 5.69 12.67 -0.47
C THR A 151 4.32 13.34 -0.56
N VAL A 152 3.72 13.45 -1.76
CA VAL A 152 2.33 13.90 -1.94
C VAL A 152 1.36 12.93 -1.25
N ARG A 153 1.51 11.62 -1.46
CA ARG A 153 0.67 10.59 -0.81
C ARG A 153 0.78 10.64 0.73
N MET A 154 1.99 10.84 1.29
CA MET A 154 2.15 11.05 2.73
C MET A 154 1.39 12.28 3.24
N LYS A 155 1.43 13.40 2.50
CA LYS A 155 0.72 14.64 2.84
C LYS A 155 -0.81 14.51 2.67
N GLN A 156 -1.28 13.67 1.74
CA GLN A 156 -2.68 13.28 1.56
C GLN A 156 -3.18 12.23 2.60
N SER A 157 -2.41 11.90 3.64
CA SER A 157 -2.69 10.80 4.59
C SER A 157 -2.77 9.38 3.97
N ARG A 158 -2.35 9.21 2.71
CA ARG A 158 -2.32 7.94 1.95
C ARG A 158 -1.01 7.19 2.22
N HIS A 159 -0.76 6.89 3.49
CA HIS A 159 0.54 6.39 3.97
C HIS A 159 0.93 4.99 3.46
N LEU A 160 -0.04 4.14 3.08
CA LEU A 160 0.23 2.82 2.52
C LEU A 160 0.79 2.93 1.10
N GLU A 161 0.07 3.61 0.21
CA GLU A 161 0.52 3.91 -1.16
C GLU A 161 1.87 4.64 -1.17
N ALA A 162 2.07 5.59 -0.25
CA ALA A 162 3.34 6.26 -0.08
C ALA A 162 4.48 5.29 0.26
N LEU A 163 4.23 4.32 1.15
CA LEU A 163 5.22 3.35 1.58
C LEU A 163 5.59 2.37 0.44
N GLU A 164 4.62 1.94 -0.36
CA GLU A 164 4.83 1.15 -1.58
C GLU A 164 5.72 1.89 -2.57
N MET A 165 5.39 3.15 -2.87
CA MET A 165 6.19 4.03 -3.74
C MET A 165 7.61 4.27 -3.19
N LEU A 166 7.77 4.33 -1.87
CA LEU A 166 9.10 4.46 -1.24
C LEU A 166 9.90 3.13 -1.28
N TYR A 167 9.26 1.96 -1.28
CA TYR A 167 9.95 0.68 -1.51
C TYR A 167 10.34 0.50 -2.97
N ASP A 168 9.49 0.94 -3.90
CA ASP A 168 9.88 1.05 -5.31
C ASP A 168 11.03 2.04 -5.48
N LEU A 169 11.03 3.20 -4.82
CA LEU A 169 12.12 4.17 -4.87
C LEU A 169 13.46 3.58 -4.36
N GLU A 170 13.43 2.82 -3.26
CA GLU A 170 14.59 2.07 -2.75
C GLU A 170 15.10 1.03 -3.77
N MET A 171 14.22 0.48 -4.61
CA MET A 171 14.54 -0.52 -5.64
C MET A 171 14.98 0.09 -6.98
N TYR A 172 14.46 1.27 -7.35
CA TYR A 172 14.81 1.99 -8.57
C TYR A 172 16.10 2.82 -8.43
N SER A 173 16.55 3.08 -7.20
CA SER A 173 17.88 3.67 -6.95
C SER A 173 18.98 2.78 -7.55
N PRO A 174 19.84 3.31 -8.45
CA PRO A 174 21.01 2.57 -8.95
C PRO A 174 22.14 2.51 -7.90
N TYR A 175 22.07 3.36 -6.88
CA TYR A 175 23.05 3.45 -5.78
C TYR A 175 22.54 2.76 -4.53
N ASN A 176 23.46 2.38 -3.65
CA ASN A 176 23.19 1.93 -2.29
C ASN A 176 23.48 3.03 -1.24
N ALA A 177 23.24 2.75 0.05
CA ALA A 177 23.35 3.73 1.13
C ALA A 177 24.78 4.18 1.48
N GLU A 178 25.81 3.44 1.05
CA GLU A 178 27.22 3.84 1.13
C GLU A 178 27.61 4.74 -0.06
N GLU A 179 27.00 4.52 -1.23
CA GLU A 179 27.27 5.28 -2.46
C GLU A 179 26.51 6.62 -2.53
N ALA A 180 25.31 6.69 -1.93
CA ALA A 180 24.45 7.89 -1.96
C ALA A 180 23.82 8.19 -0.58
N PRO A 181 24.61 8.45 0.47
CA PRO A 181 24.13 8.52 1.85
C PRO A 181 23.09 9.64 2.11
N GLU A 182 23.15 10.82 1.47
CA GLU A 182 22.15 11.88 1.66
C GLU A 182 20.77 11.46 1.13
N PHE A 183 20.74 10.81 -0.04
CA PHE A 183 19.52 10.29 -0.65
C PHE A 183 18.89 9.22 0.24
N PHE A 184 19.67 8.24 0.68
CA PHE A 184 19.17 7.17 1.56
C PHE A 184 18.77 7.68 2.95
N THR A 185 19.43 8.70 3.48
CA THR A 185 19.01 9.39 4.71
C THR A 185 17.59 9.94 4.56
N THR A 186 17.28 10.61 3.45
CA THR A 186 15.94 11.16 3.17
C THR A 186 14.90 10.07 2.90
N LEU A 187 15.27 9.04 2.13
CA LEU A 187 14.41 7.90 1.82
C LEU A 187 14.00 7.12 3.08
N TYR A 188 14.97 6.72 3.91
CA TYR A 188 14.73 5.97 5.13
C TYR A 188 13.92 6.79 6.16
N ARG A 189 14.14 8.10 6.24
CA ARG A 189 13.30 9.04 7.01
C ARG A 189 11.83 8.99 6.54
N ASN A 190 11.58 9.10 5.24
CA ASN A 190 10.22 9.06 4.69
C ASN A 190 9.53 7.70 4.93
N GLN A 191 10.25 6.59 4.69
CA GLN A 191 9.74 5.24 4.97
C GLN A 191 9.40 5.05 6.46
N ALA A 192 10.25 5.53 7.37
CA ALA A 192 10.02 5.44 8.80
C ALA A 192 8.79 6.25 9.25
N TRP A 193 8.59 7.46 8.72
CA TRP A 193 7.41 8.27 9.01
C TRP A 193 6.12 7.65 8.45
N ALA A 194 6.15 7.07 7.24
CA ALA A 194 5.01 6.36 6.67
C ALA A 194 4.64 5.12 7.51
N LEU A 195 5.63 4.30 7.90
CA LEU A 195 5.44 3.15 8.80
C LEU A 195 4.86 3.57 10.16
N LYS A 196 5.37 4.66 10.77
CA LYS A 196 4.83 5.17 12.04
C LYS A 196 3.36 5.60 11.90
N ALA A 197 2.99 6.26 10.80
CA ALA A 197 1.63 6.70 10.56
C ALA A 197 0.64 5.52 10.38
N LEU A 198 1.13 4.38 9.87
CA LEU A 198 0.41 3.09 9.81
C LEU A 198 0.41 2.32 11.14
N GLY A 199 1.03 2.83 12.21
CA GLY A 199 1.14 2.17 13.51
C GLY A 199 2.25 1.11 13.60
N ARG A 200 3.06 0.94 12.56
CA ARG A 200 4.16 -0.05 12.47
C ARG A 200 5.45 0.48 13.15
N VAL A 201 5.34 0.81 14.44
CA VAL A 201 6.36 1.58 15.19
C VAL A 201 7.72 0.87 15.30
N GLU A 202 7.76 -0.47 15.44
CA GLU A 202 9.04 -1.19 15.49
C GLU A 202 9.78 -1.13 14.15
N GLU A 203 9.05 -1.27 13.03
CA GLU A 203 9.64 -1.18 11.69
C GLU A 203 10.08 0.25 11.38
N ALA A 204 9.30 1.25 11.80
CA ALA A 204 9.71 2.66 11.73
C ALA A 204 11.04 2.89 12.47
N ALA A 205 11.20 2.35 13.68
CA ALA A 205 12.46 2.44 14.44
C ALA A 205 13.64 1.76 13.71
N MET A 206 13.41 0.66 12.99
CA MET A 206 14.45 0.05 12.14
C MET A 206 14.90 0.98 11.00
N TYR A 207 13.96 1.67 10.35
CA TYR A 207 14.31 2.61 9.27
C TYR A 207 14.94 3.91 9.80
N PHE A 208 14.53 4.43 10.96
CA PHE A 208 15.26 5.54 11.62
C PHE A 208 16.69 5.16 12.01
N ASN A 209 16.95 3.92 12.41
CA ASN A 209 18.33 3.45 12.64
C ASN A 209 19.15 3.42 11.34
N ARG A 210 18.57 3.01 10.21
CA ARG A 210 19.24 3.07 8.89
C ARG A 210 19.52 4.50 8.45
N MET A 211 18.55 5.41 8.64
CA MET A 211 18.70 6.85 8.43
C MET A 211 19.87 7.40 9.25
N ALA A 212 19.98 7.02 10.54
CA ALA A 212 21.06 7.46 11.42
C ALA A 212 22.43 6.92 10.97
N SER A 213 22.51 5.68 10.48
CA SER A 213 23.73 5.13 9.89
C SER A 213 24.14 5.85 8.61
N ALA A 214 23.21 6.12 7.70
CA ALA A 214 23.48 6.83 6.44
C ALA A 214 23.90 8.29 6.71
N SER A 215 23.22 9.00 7.61
CA SER A 215 23.56 10.40 7.93
C SER A 215 24.96 10.51 8.56
N LYS A 216 25.32 9.59 9.48
CA LYS A 216 26.68 9.53 10.04
C LYS A 216 27.75 9.20 9.00
N HIS A 217 27.41 8.48 7.94
CA HIS A 217 28.34 8.20 6.83
C HIS A 217 28.62 9.46 6.00
N SER A 218 27.60 10.26 5.70
CA SER A 218 27.71 11.54 4.99
C SER A 218 28.34 12.67 5.84
N LYS A 219 27.82 12.89 7.04
CA LYS A 219 28.06 14.10 7.85
C LYS A 219 29.01 13.89 9.03
N GLY A 220 29.40 12.64 9.31
CA GLY A 220 30.21 12.25 10.48
C GLY A 220 29.43 12.15 11.80
N ASP A 221 28.42 13.00 12.03
CA ASP A 221 27.51 12.92 13.19
C ASP A 221 26.06 13.31 12.81
N LEU A 222 25.13 13.16 13.76
CA LEU A 222 23.71 13.49 13.61
C LEU A 222 23.47 15.00 13.77
N ASP A 223 22.81 15.59 12.76
CA ASP A 223 22.37 16.98 12.81
C ASP A 223 21.11 17.17 13.69
N TRP A 224 20.58 18.39 13.74
CA TRP A 224 19.39 18.70 14.52
C TRP A 224 18.13 17.96 14.01
N PHE A 225 18.00 17.73 12.70
CA PHE A 225 16.85 17.07 12.11
C PHE A 225 16.89 15.56 12.39
N ASP A 226 18.05 14.93 12.23
CA ASP A 226 18.26 13.52 12.58
C ASP A 226 17.97 13.27 14.08
N LYS A 227 18.44 14.16 14.96
CA LYS A 227 18.17 14.10 16.41
C LYS A 227 16.69 14.31 16.73
N TRP A 228 16.02 15.23 16.04
CA TRP A 228 14.59 15.48 16.19
C TRP A 228 13.75 14.25 15.82
N ASP A 229 14.03 13.62 14.67
CA ASP A 229 13.34 12.40 14.22
C ASP A 229 13.55 11.23 15.20
N LEU A 230 14.81 10.98 15.58
CA LEU A 230 15.18 9.91 16.52
C LEU A 230 14.55 10.12 17.90
N GLY A 231 14.58 11.37 18.41
CA GLY A 231 13.98 11.74 19.68
C GLY A 231 12.47 11.47 19.70
N LYS A 232 11.74 11.84 18.63
CA LYS A 232 10.29 11.59 18.53
C LYS A 232 9.93 10.11 18.52
N VAL A 233 10.62 9.29 17.72
CA VAL A 233 10.30 7.85 17.66
C VAL A 233 10.70 7.16 18.97
N ALA A 234 11.83 7.53 19.57
CA ALA A 234 12.28 6.98 20.84
C ALA A 234 11.34 7.36 21.99
N ALA A 235 10.83 8.60 22.04
CA ALA A 235 9.87 9.03 23.06
C ALA A 235 8.53 8.27 22.92
N ALA A 236 7.99 8.17 21.70
CA ALA A 236 6.76 7.43 21.44
C ALA A 236 6.89 5.94 21.81
N ARG A 237 8.03 5.32 21.51
CA ARG A 237 8.33 3.93 21.89
C ARG A 237 8.46 3.77 23.41
N ALA A 238 9.29 4.59 24.04
CA ALA A 238 9.57 4.51 25.47
C ALA A 238 8.31 4.71 26.32
N TRP A 239 7.42 5.64 25.91
CA TRP A 239 6.12 5.83 26.54
C TRP A 239 5.24 4.58 26.45
N ARG A 240 5.12 3.99 25.24
CA ARG A 240 4.37 2.74 25.02
C ARG A 240 4.91 1.58 25.85
N ASP A 241 6.24 1.49 25.98
CA ASP A 241 6.93 0.41 26.69
C ASP A 241 7.00 0.66 28.22
N GLY A 242 6.52 1.81 28.71
CA GLY A 242 6.54 2.20 30.12
C GLY A 242 7.94 2.58 30.66
N ASP A 243 8.95 2.70 29.79
CA ASP A 243 10.31 3.08 30.17
C ASP A 243 10.44 4.61 30.27
N MET A 244 10.05 5.15 31.43
CA MET A 244 10.18 6.57 31.72
C MET A 244 11.63 7.09 31.63
N LYS A 245 12.65 6.24 31.85
CA LYS A 245 14.04 6.66 31.74
C LYS A 245 14.43 6.87 30.27
N ALA A 246 14.05 5.93 29.40
CA ALA A 246 14.23 6.08 27.96
C ALA A 246 13.39 7.26 27.41
N PHE A 247 12.20 7.50 27.96
CA PHE A 247 11.36 8.64 27.57
C PHE A 247 12.03 9.98 27.85
N TYR A 248 12.54 10.22 29.07
CA TYR A 248 13.23 11.47 29.38
C TYR A 248 14.54 11.65 28.59
N LEU A 249 15.26 10.57 28.31
CA LEU A 249 16.43 10.62 27.42
C LEU A 249 16.02 11.03 26.00
N ALA A 250 14.96 10.43 25.46
CA ALA A 250 14.42 10.79 24.15
C ALA A 250 13.91 12.23 24.09
N ARG A 251 13.25 12.73 25.14
CA ARG A 251 12.86 14.15 25.25
C ARG A 251 14.08 15.06 25.23
N SER A 252 15.13 14.75 25.99
CA SER A 252 16.36 15.56 25.99
C SER A 252 17.03 15.64 24.61
N LEU A 253 16.87 14.62 23.76
CA LEU A 253 17.34 14.65 22.37
C LEU A 253 16.50 15.60 21.48
N VAL A 254 15.20 15.72 21.74
CA VAL A 254 14.33 16.73 21.09
C VAL A 254 14.63 18.14 21.60
N GLU A 255 14.93 18.29 22.90
CA GLU A 255 15.39 19.56 23.50
C GLU A 255 16.74 20.01 22.87
N GLU A 256 17.71 19.10 22.71
CA GLU A 256 18.99 19.34 22.02
C GLU A 256 18.76 19.75 20.55
N ALA A 257 17.90 19.01 19.84
CA ALA A 257 17.57 19.31 18.45
C ALA A 257 16.98 20.73 18.27
N LEU A 258 16.14 21.20 19.20
CA LEU A 258 15.63 22.57 19.17
C LEU A 258 16.73 23.62 19.31
N GLN A 259 17.67 23.42 20.24
CA GLN A 259 18.80 24.35 20.43
C GLN A 259 19.75 24.37 19.23
N LEU A 260 20.02 23.20 18.65
CA LEU A 260 20.81 23.09 17.43
C LEU A 260 20.11 23.77 16.24
N GLN A 261 18.80 23.55 16.05
CA GLN A 261 18.03 24.22 14.99
C GLN A 261 18.08 25.74 15.12
N ILE A 262 17.86 26.29 16.32
CA ILE A 262 17.91 27.75 16.59
C ILE A 262 19.30 28.34 16.27
N SER A 263 20.37 27.58 16.52
CA SER A 263 21.75 28.06 16.34
C SER A 263 22.33 27.82 14.94
N GLN A 264 21.90 26.78 14.23
CA GLN A 264 22.41 26.40 12.91
C GLN A 264 21.56 26.96 11.77
N GLU A 265 20.23 27.00 11.95
CA GLU A 265 19.25 27.46 10.96
C GLU A 265 18.32 28.51 11.61
N PRO A 266 18.87 29.70 11.96
CA PRO A 266 18.13 30.76 12.65
C PRO A 266 16.95 31.30 11.82
N ASP A 267 16.99 31.14 10.50
CA ASP A 267 16.00 31.66 9.56
C ASP A 267 14.91 30.64 9.17
N ASP A 268 15.07 29.33 9.39
CA ASP A 268 13.98 28.36 9.13
C ASP A 268 12.99 28.35 10.31
N LEU A 269 11.99 29.22 10.22
CA LEU A 269 10.98 29.39 11.27
C LEU A 269 9.90 28.30 11.22
N VAL A 270 9.64 27.74 10.03
CA VAL A 270 8.61 26.70 9.82
C VAL A 270 9.05 25.37 10.40
N MET A 271 10.32 24.99 10.26
CA MET A 271 10.87 23.80 10.90
C MET A 271 11.03 23.99 12.41
N ARG A 272 11.45 25.17 12.88
CA ARG A 272 11.48 25.50 14.33
C ARG A 272 10.13 25.25 15.00
N ALA A 273 9.03 25.70 14.37
CA ALA A 273 7.69 25.48 14.88
C ALA A 273 7.34 23.98 15.04
N LYS A 274 7.75 23.14 14.09
CA LYS A 274 7.53 21.68 14.17
C LYS A 274 8.36 21.00 15.26
N VAL A 275 9.57 21.51 15.54
CA VAL A 275 10.38 21.02 16.67
C VAL A 275 9.71 21.40 18.00
N HIS A 276 9.26 22.64 18.15
CA HIS A 276 8.46 23.09 19.31
C HIS A 276 7.20 22.25 19.53
N ASP A 277 6.38 22.02 18.48
CA ASP A 277 5.19 21.15 18.51
C ASP A 277 5.52 19.75 19.06
N SER A 278 6.61 19.16 18.59
CA SER A 278 7.05 17.82 19.00
C SER A 278 7.58 17.77 20.45
N LEU A 279 8.19 18.86 20.92
CA LEU A 279 8.66 18.98 22.30
C LEU A 279 7.50 19.23 23.27
N ALA A 280 6.51 20.03 22.85
CA ALA A 280 5.27 20.26 23.59
C ALA A 280 4.46 18.96 23.76
N GLU A 281 4.35 18.12 22.72
CA GLU A 281 3.78 16.76 22.82
C GLU A 281 4.45 15.95 23.96
N CYS A 282 5.79 16.02 24.07
CA CYS A 282 6.54 15.32 25.11
C CYS A 282 6.28 15.87 26.53
N PHE A 283 6.02 17.17 26.70
CA PHE A 283 5.64 17.75 28.00
C PHE A 283 4.17 17.48 28.36
N LEU A 284 3.26 17.53 27.39
CA LEU A 284 1.84 17.23 27.57
C LEU A 284 1.63 15.81 28.10
N ILE A 285 2.32 14.82 27.51
CA ILE A 285 2.22 13.40 27.90
C ILE A 285 2.54 13.16 29.39
N VAL A 286 3.49 13.91 29.95
CA VAL A 286 3.86 13.84 31.40
C VAL A 286 3.15 14.88 32.26
N LYS A 287 2.12 15.55 31.72
CA LYS A 287 1.32 16.59 32.37
C LYS A 287 2.11 17.83 32.85
N GLU A 288 3.24 18.13 32.21
CA GLU A 288 3.99 19.38 32.40
C GLU A 288 3.33 20.53 31.60
N HIS A 289 2.04 20.82 31.87
CA HIS A 289 1.17 21.68 31.04
C HIS A 289 1.78 23.05 30.74
N ALA A 290 2.40 23.72 31.72
CA ALA A 290 3.00 25.04 31.53
C ALA A 290 4.14 25.06 30.48
N LYS A 291 4.91 23.98 30.35
CA LYS A 291 5.97 23.86 29.33
C LYS A 291 5.41 23.41 27.98
N ALA A 292 4.37 22.58 28.00
CA ALA A 292 3.61 22.29 26.79
C ALA A 292 3.00 23.58 26.20
N ASP A 293 2.52 24.48 27.06
CA ASP A 293 1.95 25.77 26.68
C ASP A 293 2.97 26.71 26.05
N GLU A 294 4.14 26.85 26.67
CA GLU A 294 5.27 27.65 26.16
C GLU A 294 5.61 27.25 24.71
N HIS A 295 5.79 25.95 24.47
CA HIS A 295 6.18 25.45 23.16
C HIS A 295 5.04 25.38 22.14
N TYR A 296 3.82 24.98 22.52
CA TYR A 296 2.68 25.04 21.59
C TYR A 296 2.30 26.47 21.21
N SER A 297 2.40 27.42 22.13
CA SER A 297 2.15 28.84 21.84
C SER A 297 3.25 29.43 20.94
N ALA A 298 4.51 29.05 21.13
CA ALA A 298 5.61 29.41 20.23
C ALA A 298 5.40 28.83 18.82
N ALA A 299 5.07 27.54 18.71
CA ALA A 299 4.78 26.90 17.42
C ALA A 299 3.56 27.52 16.71
N TYR A 300 2.49 27.82 17.46
CA TYR A 300 1.28 28.47 16.94
C TYR A 300 1.59 29.83 16.33
N LYS A 301 2.30 30.68 17.09
CA LYS A 301 2.67 32.02 16.61
C LYS A 301 3.59 31.94 15.39
N LEU A 302 4.62 31.09 15.43
CA LEU A 302 5.54 30.93 14.29
C LEU A 302 4.79 30.50 13.02
N LEU A 303 3.83 29.59 13.11
CA LEU A 303 3.07 29.16 11.92
C LEU A 303 2.06 30.22 11.45
N LEU A 304 1.46 30.98 12.36
CA LEU A 304 0.62 32.12 12.00
C LEU A 304 1.42 33.17 11.23
N ASP A 305 2.58 33.55 11.75
CA ASP A 305 3.45 34.59 11.19
C ASP A 305 4.08 34.15 9.84
N THR A 306 4.30 32.85 9.61
CA THR A 306 5.05 32.34 8.43
C THR A 306 4.21 31.72 7.32
N VAL A 307 3.22 30.89 7.65
CA VAL A 307 2.39 30.17 6.66
C VAL A 307 0.93 30.62 6.69
N GLY A 308 0.53 31.39 7.70
CA GLY A 308 -0.81 31.96 7.85
C GLY A 308 -1.88 30.97 8.28
N ASN A 309 -3.05 31.51 8.61
CA ASN A 309 -4.11 30.77 9.29
C ASN A 309 -4.88 29.77 8.41
N GLN A 310 -4.75 29.82 7.08
CA GLN A 310 -5.33 28.81 6.19
C GLN A 310 -4.41 27.59 5.94
N SER A 311 -3.17 27.60 6.47
CA SER A 311 -2.23 26.50 6.25
C SER A 311 -2.59 25.26 7.08
N PRO A 312 -2.57 24.03 6.50
CA PRO A 312 -2.75 22.79 7.26
C PRO A 312 -1.77 22.60 8.42
N LEU A 313 -0.60 23.24 8.38
CA LEU A 313 0.32 23.29 9.51
C LEU A 313 -0.25 24.10 10.67
N TYR A 314 -0.83 25.28 10.39
CA TYR A 314 -1.49 26.12 11.37
C TYR A 314 -2.71 25.42 11.98
N GLY A 315 -3.61 24.86 11.16
CA GLY A 315 -4.79 24.14 11.64
C GLY A 315 -4.45 22.98 12.58
N LYS A 316 -3.41 22.20 12.25
CA LYS A 316 -2.86 21.16 13.16
C LYS A 316 -2.42 21.77 14.50
N GLN A 317 -1.73 22.91 14.46
CA GLN A 317 -1.18 23.55 15.64
C GLN A 317 -2.25 24.21 16.53
N ALA A 318 -3.26 24.84 15.93
CA ALA A 318 -4.45 25.36 16.63
C ALA A 318 -5.15 24.22 17.40
N ARG A 319 -5.36 23.07 16.76
CA ARG A 319 -5.90 21.86 17.41
C ARG A 319 -5.03 21.37 18.57
N HIS A 320 -3.71 21.38 18.43
CA HIS A 320 -2.79 20.93 19.48
C HIS A 320 -2.85 21.85 20.72
N LEU A 321 -2.89 23.17 20.50
CA LEU A 321 -3.08 24.15 21.57
C LEU A 321 -4.48 24.03 22.21
N ALA A 322 -5.52 23.77 21.41
CA ALA A 322 -6.87 23.52 21.91
C ALA A 322 -6.93 22.28 22.81
N ASN A 323 -6.29 21.18 22.42
CA ASN A 323 -6.22 19.95 23.21
C ASN A 323 -5.54 20.17 24.56
N LEU A 324 -4.47 20.99 24.61
CA LEU A 324 -3.87 21.42 25.88
C LEU A 324 -4.88 22.20 26.73
N ARG A 325 -5.63 23.16 26.16
CA ARG A 325 -6.66 23.91 26.90
C ARG A 325 -7.78 22.99 27.41
N VAL A 326 -8.13 21.92 26.70
CA VAL A 326 -9.08 20.88 27.17
C VAL A 326 -8.51 20.11 28.37
N GLU A 327 -7.24 19.66 28.32
CA GLU A 327 -6.57 19.00 29.46
C GLU A 327 -6.40 19.92 30.68
N GLU A 328 -6.31 21.24 30.47
CA GLU A 328 -6.34 22.26 31.53
C GLU A 328 -7.75 22.58 32.05
N GLY A 329 -8.81 22.05 31.43
CA GLY A 329 -10.22 22.39 31.74
C GLY A 329 -10.68 23.77 31.28
N ARG A 330 -9.88 24.46 30.44
CA ARG A 330 -10.09 25.81 29.92
C ARG A 330 -10.92 25.79 28.62
N TYR A 331 -12.09 25.16 28.66
CA TYR A 331 -12.93 24.89 27.48
C TYR A 331 -13.30 26.15 26.67
N ALA A 332 -13.52 27.29 27.34
CA ALA A 332 -13.83 28.56 26.69
C ALA A 332 -12.68 29.08 25.80
N GLU A 333 -11.44 28.73 26.13
CA GLU A 333 -10.24 29.09 25.35
C GLU A 333 -9.91 28.03 24.30
N ALA A 334 -10.31 26.77 24.51
CA ALA A 334 -10.19 25.71 23.52
C ALA A 334 -11.12 25.91 22.31
N LEU A 335 -12.35 26.42 22.54
CA LEU A 335 -13.37 26.53 21.50
C LEU A 335 -12.97 27.36 20.26
N PRO A 336 -12.41 28.59 20.36
CA PRO A 336 -11.97 29.33 19.18
C PRO A 336 -10.85 28.60 18.42
N LEU A 337 -9.90 27.99 19.14
CA LEU A 337 -8.81 27.22 18.55
C LEU A 337 -9.29 25.95 17.81
N LEU A 338 -10.36 25.30 18.29
CA LEU A 338 -11.03 24.21 17.58
C LEU A 338 -11.78 24.71 16.34
N SER A 339 -12.38 25.91 16.40
CA SER A 339 -13.05 26.51 15.24
C SER A 339 -12.06 26.80 14.11
N GLU A 340 -10.91 27.39 14.43
CA GLU A 340 -9.84 27.64 13.46
C GLU A 340 -9.27 26.35 12.88
N ALA A 341 -9.04 25.33 13.72
CA ALA A 341 -8.60 24.02 13.27
C ALA A 341 -9.61 23.36 12.32
N LEU A 342 -10.91 23.48 12.61
CA LEU A 342 -12.00 22.94 11.80
C LEU A 342 -12.13 23.67 10.46
N GLU A 343 -11.99 25.00 10.45
CA GLU A 343 -12.01 25.81 9.22
C GLU A 343 -10.93 25.29 8.25
N VAL A 344 -9.68 25.20 8.70
CA VAL A 344 -8.54 24.70 7.92
C VAL A 344 -8.70 23.24 7.49
N GLU A 345 -9.14 22.37 8.41
CA GLU A 345 -9.33 20.95 8.13
C GLU A 345 -10.43 20.71 7.07
N SER A 346 -11.43 21.60 7.03
CA SER A 346 -12.52 21.57 6.04
C SER A 346 -12.18 22.22 4.70
N SER A 347 -11.20 23.13 4.64
CA SER A 347 -10.88 23.91 3.44
C SER A 347 -9.68 23.38 2.63
N LYS A 348 -8.84 22.52 3.21
CA LYS A 348 -7.62 21.99 2.57
C LYS A 348 -7.90 20.97 1.44
N ASP A 349 -7.02 20.95 0.42
CA ASP A 349 -7.03 20.03 -0.72
C ASP A 349 -7.28 18.55 -0.34
N ALA A 350 -6.63 18.05 0.73
CA ALA A 350 -6.68 16.64 1.12
C ALA A 350 -7.32 16.43 2.50
N VAL A 351 -8.65 16.56 2.55
CA VAL A 351 -9.48 16.40 3.77
C VAL A 351 -9.33 15.01 4.39
N ASN A 352 -9.09 14.94 5.71
CA ASN A 352 -9.09 13.68 6.44
C ASN A 352 -10.37 13.56 7.28
N VAL A 353 -11.31 12.72 6.82
CA VAL A 353 -12.60 12.51 7.48
C VAL A 353 -12.44 12.07 8.95
N THR A 354 -11.36 11.38 9.33
CA THR A 354 -11.14 11.04 10.74
C THR A 354 -10.77 12.28 11.56
N GLU A 355 -10.01 13.22 11.00
CA GLU A 355 -9.60 14.46 11.67
C GLU A 355 -10.77 15.43 11.81
N LEU A 356 -11.63 15.53 10.79
CA LEU A 356 -12.91 16.25 10.89
C LEU A 356 -13.82 15.67 11.98
N LEU A 357 -13.96 14.34 12.05
CA LEU A 357 -14.77 13.70 13.09
C LEU A 357 -14.13 13.89 14.49
N GLU A 358 -12.81 13.79 14.62
CA GLU A 358 -12.08 14.11 15.87
C GLU A 358 -12.36 15.56 16.36
N LEU A 359 -12.66 16.50 15.46
CA LEU A 359 -12.99 17.90 15.78
C LEU A 359 -14.48 18.16 16.06
N VAL A 360 -15.39 17.35 15.51
CA VAL A 360 -16.85 17.62 15.50
C VAL A 360 -17.65 16.69 16.42
N VAL A 361 -17.10 15.56 16.89
CA VAL A 361 -17.87 14.56 17.66
C VAL A 361 -18.34 15.08 19.04
N VAL A 362 -19.65 15.33 19.09
CA VAL A 362 -20.52 15.38 20.26
C VAL A 362 -20.77 13.95 20.73
N ASP A 363 -20.34 13.59 21.94
CA ASP A 363 -20.24 12.17 22.36
C ASP A 363 -21.61 11.52 22.66
N GLY A 364 -21.75 10.24 22.32
CA GLY A 364 -23.05 9.55 22.30
C GLY A 364 -23.04 8.07 21.90
N VAL A 365 -21.89 7.36 21.93
CA VAL A 365 -21.83 5.89 21.72
C VAL A 365 -20.88 5.23 22.71
N SER A 366 -21.38 4.30 23.52
CA SER A 366 -20.61 3.65 24.59
C SER A 366 -19.80 2.43 24.13
N GLU A 367 -18.49 2.48 24.43
CA GLU A 367 -17.64 1.37 24.91
C GLU A 367 -17.55 0.08 24.07
N SER A 368 -16.65 0.09 23.08
CA SER A 368 -15.53 -0.89 23.04
C SER A 368 -14.34 -0.40 22.19
N GLU A 369 -13.37 0.20 22.89
CA GLU A 369 -11.94 0.27 22.55
C GLU A 369 -11.49 0.84 21.17
N VAL A 370 -11.18 2.14 21.19
CA VAL A 370 -10.35 2.84 20.19
C VAL A 370 -8.95 2.22 20.15
N CYS A 371 -8.72 1.28 19.22
CA CYS A 371 -7.48 0.52 19.14
C CYS A 371 -6.51 1.09 18.07
N GLY A 372 -5.44 1.76 18.52
CA GLY A 372 -4.13 1.70 17.85
C GLY A 372 -3.48 3.01 17.39
N ARG A 373 -4.15 4.17 17.42
CA ARG A 373 -3.51 5.47 17.18
C ARG A 373 -3.11 6.12 18.50
N SER A 374 -1.86 6.55 18.62
CA SER A 374 -1.44 7.51 19.65
C SER A 374 -1.98 8.91 19.29
N ARG A 375 -3.29 9.08 19.41
CA ARG A 375 -4.00 10.36 19.33
C ARG A 375 -4.94 10.42 20.51
N PHE A 376 -4.60 11.26 21.47
CA PHE A 376 -5.48 11.60 22.59
C PHE A 376 -6.55 12.55 22.07
N SER A 377 -7.69 12.01 21.62
CA SER A 377 -8.94 12.77 21.52
C SER A 377 -9.64 12.66 22.87
N VAL A 378 -9.66 13.73 23.65
CA VAL A 378 -10.33 13.77 24.96
C VAL A 378 -11.75 14.31 24.80
N ARG A 379 -12.70 13.64 25.47
CA ARG A 379 -14.13 13.91 25.43
C ARG A 379 -14.43 15.38 25.78
N CYS A 380 -15.20 16.05 24.94
CA CYS A 380 -15.69 17.41 25.21
C CYS A 380 -17.06 17.37 25.92
N PRO A 381 -17.19 17.84 27.18
CA PRO A 381 -18.48 17.88 27.88
C PRO A 381 -19.42 18.99 27.40
N ALA A 382 -18.93 19.94 26.57
CA ALA A 382 -19.68 21.12 26.15
C ALA A 382 -20.92 20.80 25.28
N ALA A 383 -20.98 19.58 24.72
CA ALA A 383 -22.14 19.00 24.04
C ALA A 383 -23.47 19.14 24.81
N ALA A 384 -23.44 19.09 26.14
CA ALA A 384 -24.65 19.20 26.96
C ALA A 384 -25.35 20.57 26.86
N ALA A 385 -24.65 21.62 26.42
CA ALA A 385 -25.23 22.94 26.18
C ALA A 385 -25.87 23.09 24.77
N TRP A 386 -25.70 22.10 23.89
CA TRP A 386 -26.25 22.07 22.53
C TRP A 386 -27.58 21.28 22.42
N GLN A 387 -28.07 20.71 23.52
CA GLN A 387 -29.32 19.92 23.55
C GLN A 387 -30.57 20.77 23.77
N SER A 388 -30.84 21.75 22.89
CA SER A 388 -32.14 22.47 22.90
C SER A 388 -32.62 23.07 21.58
N ALA A 389 -32.37 22.42 20.43
CA ALA A 389 -33.25 22.52 19.25
C ALA A 389 -33.00 21.37 18.24
N GLU A 390 -34.08 20.81 17.69
CA GLU A 390 -34.14 20.17 16.36
C GLU A 390 -33.17 19.00 16.05
N ALA A 391 -33.22 17.96 16.89
CA ALA A 391 -32.71 16.63 16.55
C ALA A 391 -33.80 15.72 15.96
N GLU A 392 -34.28 15.98 14.72
CA GLU A 392 -35.01 14.98 13.92
C GLU A 392 -35.12 15.34 12.40
N ALA A 393 -33.98 15.56 11.73
CA ALA A 393 -33.95 15.72 10.27
C ALA A 393 -32.71 15.06 9.61
N GLU A 394 -32.99 14.24 8.58
CA GLU A 394 -32.07 13.84 7.48
C GLU A 394 -30.78 13.04 7.77
N MET A 395 -30.93 11.77 8.18
CA MET A 395 -30.01 10.73 7.69
C MET A 395 -30.44 10.21 6.31
N ARG A 396 -29.85 10.75 5.22
CA ARG A 396 -29.60 10.07 3.93
C ARG A 396 -29.07 11.05 2.88
N LEU A 397 -27.85 10.80 2.38
CA LEU A 397 -27.45 10.78 0.95
C LEU A 397 -25.92 10.93 0.84
N ALA A 398 -25.29 10.01 0.11
CA ALA A 398 -23.92 10.17 -0.36
C ALA A 398 -23.90 9.78 -1.85
N ARG A 399 -23.26 10.62 -2.68
CA ARG A 399 -22.67 10.27 -3.99
C ARG A 399 -21.97 11.47 -4.63
N ASP A 400 -20.75 11.18 -5.09
CA ASP A 400 -19.95 11.84 -6.13
C ASP A 400 -19.22 13.18 -5.82
N SER A 401 -18.02 13.31 -6.38
CA SER A 401 -16.90 14.16 -5.93
C SER A 401 -16.90 15.61 -6.45
N SER A 402 -18.06 16.15 -6.83
CA SER A 402 -18.26 17.58 -7.12
C SER A 402 -18.99 18.33 -6.00
N ARG A 403 -18.95 17.77 -4.78
CA ARG A 403 -19.85 18.13 -3.68
C ARG A 403 -19.22 18.38 -2.31
N ASP A 404 -17.91 18.30 -2.10
CA ASP A 404 -17.35 18.68 -0.79
C ASP A 404 -17.73 20.11 -0.40
N ARG A 405 -17.66 21.06 -1.35
CA ARG A 405 -18.18 22.44 -1.16
C ARG A 405 -19.68 22.52 -0.81
N ARG A 406 -20.49 21.51 -1.12
CA ARG A 406 -21.93 21.45 -0.81
C ARG A 406 -22.22 20.73 0.52
N CYS A 407 -21.44 19.73 0.91
CA CYS A 407 -21.48 19.17 2.26
C CYS A 407 -20.99 20.19 3.30
N ILE A 408 -19.92 20.92 2.99
CA ILE A 408 -19.41 22.04 3.80
C ILE A 408 -20.48 23.12 3.95
N ALA A 409 -21.21 23.49 2.89
CA ALA A 409 -22.27 24.50 2.97
C ALA A 409 -23.42 24.13 3.93
N VAL A 410 -23.75 22.84 4.09
CA VAL A 410 -24.79 22.39 5.03
C VAL A 410 -24.30 22.47 6.48
N VAL A 411 -23.06 22.04 6.76
CA VAL A 411 -22.43 22.17 8.09
C VAL A 411 -22.21 23.64 8.46
N TRP A 412 -21.73 24.45 7.51
CA TRP A 412 -21.48 25.89 7.68
C TRP A 412 -22.77 26.70 7.86
N GLY A 413 -23.85 26.30 7.18
CA GLY A 413 -25.19 26.88 7.34
C GLY A 413 -25.78 26.63 8.74
N ALA A 414 -25.56 25.44 9.31
CA ALA A 414 -25.99 25.09 10.66
C ALA A 414 -25.24 25.89 11.75
N VAL A 415 -24.00 26.31 11.51
CA VAL A 415 -23.19 27.10 12.46
C VAL A 415 -23.53 28.61 12.39
N ASN A 416 -23.93 29.14 11.24
CA ASN A 416 -24.09 30.59 11.01
C ASN A 416 -25.53 31.14 10.94
N GLY A 417 -26.55 30.31 11.21
CA GLY A 417 -27.91 30.78 11.56
C GLY A 417 -28.55 31.80 10.62
N SER A 418 -28.32 31.71 9.30
CA SER A 418 -28.69 32.73 8.32
C SER A 418 -29.60 32.19 7.21
N LEU A 419 -30.62 32.98 6.85
CA LEU A 419 -31.76 32.60 6.01
C LEU A 419 -31.41 32.19 4.57
N MET A 420 -32.10 31.16 4.06
CA MET A 420 -32.16 30.79 2.64
C MET A 420 -33.12 31.71 1.85
N PRO A 421 -32.79 32.10 0.60
CA PRO A 421 -33.76 32.59 -0.38
C PRO A 421 -34.44 31.44 -1.16
N GLU A 422 -35.62 31.71 -1.71
CA GLU A 422 -36.56 30.70 -2.21
C GLU A 422 -36.30 30.18 -3.65
N SER A 423 -37.01 29.07 -3.96
CA SER A 423 -37.47 28.60 -5.28
C SER A 423 -36.52 27.80 -6.20
N VAL A 424 -36.81 26.48 -6.32
CA VAL A 424 -37.16 25.80 -7.59
C VAL A 424 -38.22 24.73 -7.28
N THR A 425 -39.28 24.64 -8.07
CA THR A 425 -40.46 23.78 -7.83
C THR A 425 -40.34 22.36 -8.39
N ALA A 426 -41.06 21.41 -7.79
CA ALA A 426 -41.15 20.02 -8.24
C ALA A 426 -42.43 19.71 -9.05
N THR A 427 -42.25 18.97 -10.14
CA THR A 427 -43.22 18.20 -10.95
C THR A 427 -42.37 17.21 -11.78
N ASP A 428 -42.72 15.94 -12.00
CA ASP A 428 -43.99 15.24 -11.89
C ASP A 428 -43.91 13.91 -11.11
N LEU A 429 -45.08 13.38 -10.72
CA LEU A 429 -45.25 12.13 -9.97
C LEU A 429 -46.09 11.10 -10.75
N ALA A 430 -45.75 9.84 -10.53
CA ALA A 430 -46.60 8.64 -10.58
C ALA A 430 -46.99 8.00 -11.95
N THR A 431 -46.59 6.74 -12.09
CA THR A 431 -47.49 5.57 -12.22
C THR A 431 -46.69 4.32 -11.79
N THR A 432 -46.87 3.82 -10.56
CA THR A 432 -47.63 2.58 -10.21
C THR A 432 -47.12 1.30 -10.94
N GLN A 433 -46.80 0.16 -10.30
CA GLN A 433 -47.47 -0.49 -9.15
C GLN A 433 -46.54 -1.39 -8.28
N SER A 434 -47.03 -1.71 -7.07
CA SER A 434 -46.70 -2.87 -6.18
C SER A 434 -45.31 -3.01 -5.51
N GLN A 435 -45.32 -3.14 -4.18
CA GLN A 435 -44.20 -3.58 -3.32
C GLN A 435 -44.28 -5.12 -3.02
N PRO A 436 -43.57 -5.71 -2.03
CA PRO A 436 -42.44 -6.60 -2.32
C PRO A 436 -42.63 -8.05 -1.78
N PRO A 437 -41.69 -8.95 -2.06
CA PRO A 437 -41.08 -9.69 -0.95
C PRO A 437 -39.60 -10.04 -1.19
N ASN A 438 -38.66 -9.23 -0.69
CA ASN A 438 -37.22 -9.54 -0.73
C ASN A 438 -36.48 -9.29 0.61
N ALA A 439 -37.19 -9.45 1.72
CA ALA A 439 -36.65 -9.32 3.07
C ALA A 439 -35.92 -10.59 3.60
N VAL A 440 -35.74 -11.63 2.78
CA VAL A 440 -35.34 -12.99 3.23
C VAL A 440 -33.96 -13.46 2.69
N ARG A 441 -33.21 -12.63 1.94
CA ARG A 441 -31.93 -13.06 1.29
C ARG A 441 -30.63 -12.38 1.74
N ASN A 442 -30.65 -11.60 2.83
CA ASN A 442 -29.41 -10.98 3.37
C ASN A 442 -28.90 -11.58 4.71
N GLN A 443 -29.56 -12.58 5.30
CA GLN A 443 -29.15 -13.12 6.61
C GLN A 443 -28.13 -14.29 6.54
N GLY A 444 -27.97 -14.96 5.39
CA GLY A 444 -27.03 -16.08 5.25
C GLY A 444 -25.54 -15.70 5.36
N TRP A 445 -25.20 -14.42 5.18
CA TRP A 445 -23.81 -13.94 5.12
C TRP A 445 -23.12 -13.77 6.48
N MET A 446 -23.82 -13.91 7.61
CA MET A 446 -23.31 -13.42 8.91
C MET A 446 -22.94 -14.49 9.95
N HIS A 447 -23.15 -15.79 9.70
CA HIS A 447 -23.16 -16.78 10.80
C HIS A 447 -22.25 -18.01 10.71
N HIS A 448 -21.62 -18.34 9.57
CA HIS A 448 -20.90 -19.63 9.42
C HIS A 448 -19.47 -19.59 8.83
N ALA A 449 -19.03 -18.47 8.28
CA ALA A 449 -17.65 -18.26 7.84
C ALA A 449 -17.19 -16.85 8.19
N ILE A 450 -15.93 -16.69 8.58
CA ILE A 450 -15.36 -15.39 8.90
C ILE A 450 -14.07 -15.11 8.13
N CYS A 451 -13.99 -13.85 7.68
CA CYS A 451 -12.95 -13.19 6.90
C CYS A 451 -13.01 -13.47 5.39
N MET A 452 -13.03 -12.38 4.61
CA MET A 452 -12.86 -12.30 3.16
C MET A 452 -12.19 -10.95 2.89
N VAL A 453 -11.13 -10.90 2.07
CA VAL A 453 -10.40 -9.66 1.80
C VAL A 453 -10.73 -9.17 0.41
N HIS A 454 -11.84 -8.43 0.33
CA HIS A 454 -12.04 -7.47 -0.75
C HIS A 454 -12.63 -6.18 -0.19
N GLY A 455 -12.14 -5.02 -0.64
CA GLY A 455 -12.69 -3.71 -0.28
C GLY A 455 -14.21 -3.65 -0.51
N LYS A 456 -14.96 -2.90 0.32
CA LYS A 456 -16.29 -2.46 -0.13
C LYS A 456 -16.04 -1.36 -1.16
N PRO A 457 -16.63 -1.42 -2.37
CA PRO A 457 -16.58 -0.28 -3.28
C PRO A 457 -17.19 0.94 -2.59
N GLY A 458 -16.41 2.02 -2.47
CA GLY A 458 -16.97 3.35 -2.25
C GLY A 458 -17.69 3.84 -3.49
N ASP A 459 -18.52 4.88 -3.36
CA ASP A 459 -19.10 5.52 -4.54
C ASP A 459 -17.99 6.08 -5.43
N GLY A 460 -18.02 5.72 -6.72
CA GLY A 460 -17.00 6.08 -7.72
C GLY A 460 -15.88 5.05 -7.91
N GLN A 461 -15.81 3.97 -7.13
CA GLN A 461 -14.80 2.91 -7.31
C GLN A 461 -15.27 1.78 -8.22
N MET A 462 -14.36 1.19 -8.98
CA MET A 462 -14.62 0.05 -9.86
C MET A 462 -14.12 -1.27 -9.25
N ALA A 463 -14.68 -2.39 -9.69
CA ALA A 463 -14.23 -3.71 -9.24
C ALA A 463 -12.81 -3.98 -9.79
N GLY A 464 -11.88 -4.36 -8.92
CA GLY A 464 -10.44 -4.38 -9.18
C GLY A 464 -9.69 -3.14 -8.67
N ASP A 465 -10.35 -2.18 -8.00
CA ASP A 465 -9.66 -1.18 -7.16
C ASP A 465 -9.24 -1.82 -5.83
N GLU A 466 -8.04 -2.38 -5.79
CA GLU A 466 -7.51 -3.16 -4.67
C GLU A 466 -7.36 -2.35 -3.36
N ARG A 467 -7.61 -2.99 -2.21
CA ARG A 467 -7.27 -2.48 -0.87
C ARG A 467 -7.03 -3.61 0.12
N GLU A 468 -6.02 -3.47 0.97
CA GLU A 468 -5.86 -4.23 2.20
C GLU A 468 -7.07 -3.97 3.14
N LYS A 469 -7.77 -5.03 3.57
CA LYS A 469 -8.79 -4.96 4.63
C LYS A 469 -8.24 -5.56 5.92
N ALA A 470 -8.59 -4.93 7.04
CA ALA A 470 -8.27 -5.44 8.36
C ALA A 470 -8.85 -6.85 8.59
N TRP A 471 -8.04 -7.70 9.21
CA TRP A 471 -8.43 -9.05 9.62
C TRP A 471 -9.48 -8.98 10.74
N HIS A 472 -10.65 -9.58 10.51
CA HIS A 472 -11.73 -9.68 11.49
C HIS A 472 -11.93 -11.15 11.87
N GLY A 473 -11.84 -11.47 13.16
CA GLY A 473 -12.18 -12.78 13.70
C GLY A 473 -13.68 -12.92 14.02
N PRO A 474 -14.13 -14.13 14.42
CA PRO A 474 -15.50 -14.36 14.86
C PRO A 474 -15.94 -13.33 15.90
N ALA A 475 -17.18 -12.84 15.77
CA ALA A 475 -17.76 -11.80 16.63
C ALA A 475 -16.99 -10.45 16.68
N GLY A 476 -16.26 -10.08 15.62
CA GLY A 476 -15.67 -8.74 15.47
C GLY A 476 -14.42 -8.49 16.32
N THR A 477 -13.93 -9.49 17.04
CA THR A 477 -12.68 -9.40 17.81
C THR A 477 -11.47 -9.27 16.87
N ARG A 478 -10.61 -8.27 17.11
CA ARG A 478 -9.40 -8.00 16.30
C ARG A 478 -8.28 -9.05 16.45
N ARG A 479 -8.46 -10.08 17.29
CA ARG A 479 -7.51 -11.19 17.50
C ARG A 479 -8.26 -12.46 17.87
N CYS A 480 -8.02 -13.57 17.18
CA CYS A 480 -8.17 -14.88 17.80
C CYS A 480 -6.89 -15.15 18.59
N PRO A 481 -6.92 -15.35 19.92
CA PRO A 481 -5.72 -15.63 20.69
C PRO A 481 -5.02 -16.92 20.18
N GLY A 482 -3.78 -16.77 19.70
CA GLY A 482 -2.92 -17.87 19.22
C GLY A 482 -2.68 -17.91 17.71
N LEU A 483 -3.53 -17.33 16.87
CA LEU A 483 -3.28 -17.30 15.42
C LEU A 483 -2.31 -16.16 15.06
N THR A 484 -1.20 -16.48 14.38
CA THR A 484 -0.42 -15.46 13.69
C THR A 484 -1.27 -14.96 12.52
N PRO A 485 -1.49 -13.64 12.40
CA PRO A 485 -2.28 -13.09 11.30
C PRO A 485 -1.64 -13.44 9.95
N PRO A 486 -2.43 -13.61 8.88
CA PRO A 486 -1.89 -13.87 7.58
C PRO A 486 -0.99 -12.72 7.14
N VAL A 487 0.28 -12.99 6.85
CA VAL A 487 1.06 -12.08 6.00
C VAL A 487 0.46 -12.16 4.61
N ILE A 488 0.25 -11.04 3.90
CA ILE A 488 -0.22 -10.98 2.52
C ILE A 488 0.58 -9.90 1.77
N LEU A 489 0.82 -10.11 0.48
CA LEU A 489 1.22 -9.08 -0.48
C LEU A 489 0.54 -9.40 -1.81
N CYS A 490 -0.20 -8.42 -2.32
CA CYS A 490 -0.55 -8.31 -3.73
C CYS A 490 0.06 -6.99 -4.20
N ALA A 491 0.71 -6.98 -5.37
CA ALA A 491 1.35 -5.78 -5.89
C ALA A 491 1.21 -5.76 -7.40
N LYS A 492 0.41 -4.81 -7.89
CA LYS A 492 0.24 -4.58 -9.32
C LYS A 492 1.58 -4.28 -10.00
N GLY A 493 1.78 -4.89 -11.15
CA GLY A 493 2.91 -4.76 -12.02
C GLY A 493 3.04 -3.47 -12.78
N ASN A 494 4.15 -3.37 -13.50
CA ASN A 494 4.40 -2.26 -14.43
C ASN A 494 3.63 -2.41 -15.77
N THR A 495 2.41 -2.95 -15.72
CA THR A 495 1.47 -3.16 -16.85
C THR A 495 0.79 -1.87 -17.32
N GLY A 496 1.15 -0.72 -16.73
CA GLY A 496 0.62 0.59 -17.09
C GLY A 496 -0.83 0.76 -16.63
N VAL A 497 -1.75 0.97 -17.59
CA VAL A 497 -3.16 1.31 -17.30
C VAL A 497 -4.03 0.07 -17.03
N VAL A 498 -3.56 -1.13 -17.37
CA VAL A 498 -4.31 -2.39 -17.18
C VAL A 498 -4.62 -2.59 -15.69
N GLN A 499 -5.83 -3.02 -15.37
CA GLN A 499 -6.25 -3.26 -13.99
C GLN A 499 -5.58 -4.51 -13.43
N ASN A 500 -5.24 -4.54 -12.13
CA ASN A 500 -4.80 -5.80 -11.53
C ASN A 500 -5.99 -6.78 -11.54
N GLN A 501 -5.75 -8.01 -11.97
CA GLN A 501 -6.77 -9.05 -12.11
C GLN A 501 -6.65 -10.12 -11.02
N ASP A 502 -5.74 -9.91 -10.07
CA ASP A 502 -5.47 -10.79 -8.93
C ASP A 502 -6.51 -10.70 -7.85
N ASN A 503 -6.67 -11.81 -7.11
CA ASN A 503 -7.62 -11.85 -6.02
C ASN A 503 -7.40 -12.97 -5.03
N PHE A 504 -7.87 -12.80 -3.79
CA PHE A 504 -7.71 -13.83 -2.76
C PHE A 504 -8.76 -13.75 -1.65
N SER A 505 -8.84 -14.83 -0.88
CA SER A 505 -9.62 -14.87 0.36
C SER A 505 -9.01 -15.82 1.38
N LEU A 506 -9.27 -15.55 2.66
CA LEU A 506 -8.93 -16.45 3.75
C LEU A 506 -10.12 -16.53 4.71
N CYS A 507 -10.84 -17.65 4.67
CA CYS A 507 -12.05 -17.89 5.42
C CYS A 507 -11.83 -18.94 6.52
N PHE A 508 -12.10 -18.56 7.76
CA PHE A 508 -12.21 -19.50 8.87
C PHE A 508 -13.65 -20.05 8.91
N LEU A 509 -13.76 -21.37 8.90
CA LEU A 509 -15.01 -22.12 8.82
C LEU A 509 -15.33 -22.80 10.16
N ALA A 510 -16.49 -23.46 10.22
CA ALA A 510 -16.88 -24.27 11.37
C ALA A 510 -15.82 -25.34 11.74
N ASP A 511 -15.83 -25.78 12.99
CA ASP A 511 -14.95 -26.80 13.55
C ASP A 511 -13.43 -26.57 13.38
N GLY A 512 -13.00 -25.33 13.14
CA GLY A 512 -11.59 -24.97 13.05
C GLY A 512 -10.93 -25.34 11.72
N TRP A 513 -11.72 -25.50 10.65
CA TRP A 513 -11.21 -25.53 9.29
C TRP A 513 -10.84 -24.13 8.81
N THR A 514 -9.80 -24.02 7.99
CA THR A 514 -9.44 -22.78 7.31
C THR A 514 -9.38 -23.04 5.81
N LEU A 515 -10.04 -22.20 5.02
CA LEU A 515 -9.99 -22.19 3.58
C LEU A 515 -9.25 -20.94 3.13
N ALA A 516 -8.19 -21.11 2.36
CA ALA A 516 -7.56 -20.00 1.66
C ALA A 516 -7.75 -20.20 0.15
N CYS A 517 -8.28 -19.20 -0.53
CA CYS A 517 -8.41 -19.19 -1.97
C CYS A 517 -7.54 -18.09 -2.56
N CYS A 518 -7.10 -18.32 -3.77
CA CYS A 518 -6.60 -17.25 -4.60
C CYS A 518 -6.87 -17.51 -6.07
N SER A 519 -7.16 -16.42 -6.77
CA SER A 519 -7.46 -16.39 -8.18
C SER A 519 -6.56 -15.41 -8.93
N ASP A 520 -6.29 -15.80 -10.15
CA ASP A 520 -5.60 -15.08 -11.20
C ASP A 520 -6.66 -14.86 -12.27
N GLY A 521 -6.90 -13.63 -12.70
CA GLY A 521 -7.95 -13.30 -13.69
C GLY A 521 -7.35 -12.90 -15.03
N HIS A 522 -7.95 -13.33 -16.13
CA HIS A 522 -7.49 -12.97 -17.48
C HIS A 522 -8.66 -12.54 -18.39
N GLY A 523 -8.33 -11.88 -19.50
CA GLY A 523 -9.33 -11.29 -20.41
C GLY A 523 -9.88 -9.95 -19.90
N PHE A 524 -10.79 -9.33 -20.64
CA PHE A 524 -11.20 -7.94 -20.41
C PHE A 524 -11.88 -7.69 -19.04
N HIS A 525 -12.53 -8.71 -18.49
CA HIS A 525 -13.16 -8.70 -17.16
C HIS A 525 -12.56 -9.76 -16.20
N GLY A 526 -11.34 -10.23 -16.41
CA GLY A 526 -10.68 -11.23 -15.56
C GLY A 526 -10.73 -10.89 -14.07
N GLN A 527 -10.56 -9.62 -13.72
CA GLN A 527 -10.70 -9.09 -12.36
C GLN A 527 -12.09 -9.31 -11.74
N LEU A 528 -13.17 -9.30 -12.55
CA LEU A 528 -14.52 -9.61 -12.08
C LEU A 528 -14.65 -11.10 -11.78
N VAL A 529 -14.11 -11.96 -12.66
CA VAL A 529 -14.09 -13.41 -12.46
C VAL A 529 -13.32 -13.75 -11.19
N ALA A 530 -12.08 -13.26 -11.07
CA ALA A 530 -11.20 -13.50 -9.93
C ALA A 530 -11.82 -13.01 -8.60
N THR A 531 -12.35 -11.78 -8.55
CA THR A 531 -13.09 -11.25 -7.38
C THR A 531 -14.29 -12.13 -7.02
N ARG A 532 -15.00 -12.64 -8.02
CA ARG A 532 -16.22 -13.43 -7.79
C ARG A 532 -15.89 -14.84 -7.31
N VAL A 533 -14.90 -15.53 -7.86
CA VAL A 533 -14.62 -16.92 -7.48
C VAL A 533 -14.01 -17.05 -6.09
N VAL A 534 -13.12 -16.13 -5.68
CA VAL A 534 -12.57 -16.13 -4.31
C VAL A 534 -13.61 -15.72 -3.25
N THR A 535 -14.77 -15.22 -3.65
CA THR A 535 -15.89 -14.93 -2.74
C THR A 535 -16.99 -16.00 -2.78
N THR A 536 -17.24 -16.62 -3.92
CA THR A 536 -18.31 -17.64 -4.07
C THR A 536 -17.86 -19.05 -3.70
N VAL A 537 -16.62 -19.46 -4.00
CA VAL A 537 -16.13 -20.79 -3.59
C VAL A 537 -16.15 -20.95 -2.06
N PRO A 538 -15.65 -19.98 -1.25
CA PRO A 538 -15.79 -20.06 0.20
C PRO A 538 -17.24 -20.02 0.70
N HIS A 539 -18.12 -19.27 0.03
CA HIS A 539 -19.54 -19.22 0.37
C HIS A 539 -20.19 -20.61 0.22
N PHE A 540 -19.98 -21.28 -0.92
CA PHE A 540 -20.54 -22.62 -1.16
C PHE A 540 -19.94 -23.69 -0.23
N ILE A 541 -18.64 -23.62 0.07
CA ILE A 541 -17.99 -24.51 1.05
C ILE A 541 -18.54 -24.27 2.46
N ALA A 542 -18.67 -23.01 2.90
CA ALA A 542 -19.19 -22.67 4.22
C ALA A 542 -20.60 -23.20 4.45
N HIS A 543 -21.47 -23.16 3.43
CA HIS A 543 -22.80 -23.75 3.49
C HIS A 543 -22.73 -25.28 3.71
N LYS A 544 -21.85 -26.00 3.00
CA LYS A 544 -21.69 -27.46 3.23
C LYS A 544 -21.24 -27.76 4.67
N PHE A 545 -20.33 -26.98 5.23
CA PHE A 545 -19.93 -27.15 6.64
C PHE A 545 -21.06 -26.81 7.63
N ALA A 546 -21.89 -25.82 7.35
CA ALA A 546 -23.08 -25.53 8.16
C ALA A 546 -24.10 -26.69 8.14
N ASP A 547 -24.18 -27.42 7.02
CA ASP A 547 -25.02 -28.61 6.85
C ASP A 547 -24.41 -29.89 7.48
N GLY A 548 -23.25 -29.79 8.16
CA GLY A 548 -22.61 -30.92 8.85
C GLY A 548 -21.66 -31.77 7.99
N LEU A 549 -20.96 -31.16 7.02
CA LEU A 549 -19.98 -31.84 6.17
C LEU A 549 -18.90 -32.60 6.99
N GLU A 550 -18.92 -33.92 6.88
CA GLU A 550 -17.83 -34.77 7.35
C GLU A 550 -16.58 -34.68 6.47
N GLU A 551 -15.42 -34.91 7.08
CA GLU A 551 -14.11 -34.83 6.43
C GLU A 551 -13.98 -35.70 5.16
N HIS A 552 -14.64 -36.86 5.13
CA HIS A 552 -14.63 -37.75 3.96
C HIS A 552 -15.38 -37.16 2.75
N GLY A 553 -16.28 -36.21 2.97
CA GLY A 553 -17.03 -35.50 1.91
C GLY A 553 -16.31 -34.27 1.36
N VAL A 554 -15.18 -33.85 1.94
CA VAL A 554 -14.47 -32.61 1.56
C VAL A 554 -14.11 -32.54 0.06
N PRO A 555 -13.59 -33.60 -0.59
CA PRO A 555 -13.33 -33.56 -2.04
C PRO A 555 -14.58 -33.26 -2.87
N ALA A 556 -15.69 -33.93 -2.58
CA ALA A 556 -16.95 -33.73 -3.29
C ALA A 556 -17.55 -32.33 -3.01
N ALA A 557 -17.35 -31.78 -1.81
CA ALA A 557 -17.74 -30.42 -1.48
C ALA A 557 -16.92 -29.37 -2.26
N LEU A 558 -15.62 -29.60 -2.45
CA LEU A 558 -14.74 -28.75 -3.26
C LEU A 558 -15.16 -28.75 -4.74
N THR A 559 -15.35 -29.93 -5.34
CA THR A 559 -15.86 -30.04 -6.72
C THR A 559 -17.23 -29.35 -6.87
N ALA A 560 -18.16 -29.59 -5.94
CA ALA A 560 -19.48 -28.96 -5.98
C ALA A 560 -19.44 -27.43 -5.77
N ALA A 561 -18.48 -26.90 -5.02
CA ALA A 561 -18.30 -25.47 -4.82
C ALA A 561 -17.75 -24.77 -6.07
N PHE A 562 -16.83 -25.39 -6.80
CA PHE A 562 -16.34 -24.87 -8.10
C PHE A 562 -17.45 -24.90 -9.17
N ASP A 563 -18.20 -26.01 -9.27
CA ASP A 563 -19.39 -26.10 -10.15
C ASP A 563 -20.46 -25.04 -9.82
N SER A 564 -20.71 -24.81 -8.53
CA SER A 564 -21.64 -23.75 -8.08
C SER A 564 -21.09 -22.34 -8.36
N ALA A 565 -19.78 -22.13 -8.25
CA ALA A 565 -19.12 -20.85 -8.56
C ALA A 565 -19.14 -20.54 -10.06
N GLN A 566 -18.93 -21.54 -10.93
CA GLN A 566 -19.07 -21.40 -12.39
C GLN A 566 -20.50 -20.99 -12.77
N LYS A 567 -21.52 -21.63 -12.19
CA LYS A 567 -22.93 -21.29 -12.44
C LYS A 567 -23.31 -19.91 -11.90
N ASP A 568 -22.74 -19.50 -10.77
CA ASP A 568 -22.94 -18.14 -10.25
C ASP A 568 -22.24 -17.09 -11.13
N LEU A 569 -21.03 -17.35 -11.64
CA LEU A 569 -20.35 -16.49 -12.61
C LEU A 569 -21.20 -16.26 -13.85
N GLU A 570 -21.68 -17.34 -14.49
CA GLU A 570 -22.54 -17.28 -15.68
C GLU A 570 -23.82 -16.47 -15.42
N ALA A 571 -24.51 -16.75 -14.31
CA ALA A 571 -25.72 -16.03 -13.93
C ALA A 571 -25.45 -14.55 -13.58
N HIS A 572 -24.29 -14.25 -12.99
CA HIS A 572 -23.87 -12.89 -12.66
C HIS A 572 -23.46 -12.10 -13.91
N SER A 573 -22.75 -12.72 -14.85
CA SER A 573 -22.43 -12.19 -16.18
C SER A 573 -23.70 -11.82 -16.95
N ALA A 574 -24.59 -12.80 -17.15
CA ALA A 574 -25.84 -12.59 -17.88
C ALA A 574 -26.75 -11.53 -17.23
N ARG A 575 -26.74 -11.42 -15.89
CA ARG A 575 -27.55 -10.44 -15.15
C ARG A 575 -27.02 -9.01 -15.23
N PHE A 576 -25.69 -8.84 -15.21
CA PHE A 576 -25.06 -7.52 -15.10
C PHE A 576 -24.39 -7.03 -16.40
N GLY A 577 -24.37 -7.85 -17.46
CA GLY A 577 -23.96 -7.44 -18.80
C GLY A 577 -22.45 -7.26 -18.97
N TRP A 578 -21.64 -8.08 -18.31
CA TRP A 578 -20.19 -8.13 -18.48
C TRP A 578 -19.75 -9.48 -19.07
N ASP A 579 -18.71 -9.46 -19.89
CA ASP A 579 -18.20 -10.63 -20.61
C ASP A 579 -17.59 -11.67 -19.65
N CYS A 580 -18.08 -12.91 -19.74
CA CYS A 580 -17.52 -14.11 -19.11
C CYS A 580 -17.32 -15.23 -20.17
N GLU A 581 -17.41 -14.86 -21.46
CA GLU A 581 -17.20 -15.70 -22.64
C GLU A 581 -15.72 -15.78 -23.01
N ALA A 582 -15.03 -14.63 -22.99
CA ALA A 582 -13.60 -14.47 -23.26
C ALA A 582 -12.83 -13.86 -22.07
N SER A 583 -13.46 -13.84 -20.89
CA SER A 583 -12.84 -13.49 -19.61
C SER A 583 -12.97 -14.64 -18.63
N GLY A 584 -11.88 -14.98 -17.95
CA GLY A 584 -11.79 -16.14 -17.09
C GLY A 584 -10.81 -15.95 -15.94
N ALA A 585 -10.54 -17.03 -15.22
CA ALA A 585 -9.62 -17.03 -14.10
C ALA A 585 -9.03 -18.42 -13.79
N SER A 586 -7.74 -18.45 -13.44
CA SER A 586 -7.16 -19.51 -12.61
C SER A 586 -7.66 -19.38 -11.17
N LEU A 587 -7.87 -20.50 -10.47
CA LEU A 587 -8.18 -20.53 -9.03
C LEU A 587 -7.49 -21.70 -8.33
N ILE A 588 -6.83 -21.41 -7.21
CA ILE A 588 -6.35 -22.39 -6.22
C ILE A 588 -7.06 -22.19 -4.89
N ALA A 589 -7.62 -23.26 -4.34
CA ALA A 589 -8.29 -23.28 -3.05
C ALA A 589 -7.65 -24.36 -2.16
N ALA A 590 -7.09 -23.97 -1.00
CA ALA A 590 -6.57 -24.89 0.00
C ALA A 590 -7.39 -24.84 1.29
N LEU A 591 -8.08 -25.94 1.58
CA LEU A 591 -8.88 -26.18 2.77
C LEU A 591 -8.10 -27.10 3.73
N TYR A 592 -7.81 -26.66 4.94
CA TYR A 592 -6.91 -27.38 5.85
C TYR A 592 -7.36 -27.34 7.31
N LYS A 593 -6.98 -28.40 8.03
CA LYS A 593 -7.18 -28.61 9.48
C LYS A 593 -6.29 -29.74 9.97
N GLY A 594 -5.78 -29.63 11.20
CA GLY A 594 -5.00 -30.72 11.82
C GLY A 594 -3.73 -31.00 11.02
N SER A 595 -3.51 -32.25 10.58
CA SER A 595 -2.38 -32.66 9.73
C SER A 595 -2.63 -32.54 8.22
N LYS A 596 -3.86 -32.21 7.79
CA LYS A 596 -4.29 -32.38 6.39
C LYS A 596 -4.55 -31.07 5.66
N VAL A 597 -4.14 -31.07 4.40
CA VAL A 597 -4.40 -30.04 3.39
C VAL A 597 -5.16 -30.69 2.24
N TYR A 598 -6.32 -30.13 1.90
CA TYR A 598 -7.08 -30.45 0.69
C TYR A 598 -6.90 -29.30 -0.28
N THR A 599 -6.38 -29.55 -1.47
CA THR A 599 -6.26 -28.54 -2.52
C THR A 599 -7.22 -28.84 -3.66
N ALA A 600 -7.88 -27.81 -4.16
CA ALA A 600 -8.69 -27.81 -5.38
C ALA A 600 -8.16 -26.72 -6.29
N HIS A 601 -7.65 -27.06 -7.47
CA HIS A 601 -7.10 -26.07 -8.40
C HIS A 601 -7.66 -26.21 -9.81
N CYS A 602 -7.75 -25.07 -10.49
CA CYS A 602 -8.26 -24.95 -11.84
C CYS A 602 -7.44 -23.88 -12.55
N GLY A 603 -6.46 -24.29 -13.36
CA GLY A 603 -5.55 -23.41 -14.09
C GLY A 603 -4.09 -23.63 -13.65
N ASP A 604 -3.31 -22.56 -13.60
CA ASP A 604 -1.90 -22.51 -13.21
C ASP A 604 -1.61 -21.68 -11.95
N ALA A 605 -2.67 -21.27 -11.24
CA ALA A 605 -2.54 -20.99 -9.81
C ALA A 605 -2.26 -22.31 -9.06
N ARG A 606 -1.10 -22.39 -8.41
CA ARG A 606 -0.47 -23.62 -7.90
C ARG A 606 -0.15 -23.56 -6.41
N CYS A 607 -0.64 -24.57 -5.66
CA CYS A 607 -0.23 -24.91 -4.30
C CYS A 607 1.07 -25.70 -4.24
N VAL A 608 2.02 -25.29 -3.41
CA VAL A 608 3.15 -26.10 -2.97
C VAL A 608 3.17 -26.20 -1.44
N VAL A 609 3.66 -27.30 -0.88
CA VAL A 609 3.91 -27.43 0.56
C VAL A 609 5.38 -27.77 0.77
N GLY A 610 6.07 -26.97 1.57
CA GLY A 610 7.46 -27.14 1.98
C GLY A 610 7.59 -27.50 3.47
N MET A 611 8.81 -27.88 3.86
CA MET A 611 9.20 -28.11 5.25
C MET A 611 10.31 -27.14 5.63
N GLU A 612 10.12 -26.35 6.68
CA GLU A 612 11.09 -25.32 7.08
C GLU A 612 12.43 -25.94 7.50
N GLN A 613 12.39 -27.01 8.31
CA GLN A 613 13.59 -27.64 8.86
C GLN A 613 14.50 -28.30 7.80
N SER A 614 13.93 -28.83 6.71
CA SER A 614 14.68 -29.55 5.66
C SER A 614 14.82 -28.76 4.35
N GLY A 615 14.04 -27.68 4.17
CA GLY A 615 13.96 -26.97 2.89
C GLY A 615 13.48 -27.83 1.72
N SER A 616 12.73 -28.90 2.02
CA SER A 616 12.25 -29.88 1.04
C SER A 616 10.80 -29.59 0.63
N LEU A 617 10.53 -29.66 -0.68
CA LEU A 617 9.18 -29.74 -1.22
C LEU A 617 8.53 -31.07 -0.76
N VAL A 618 7.25 -31.01 -0.42
CA VAL A 618 6.42 -32.13 0.07
C VAL A 618 5.29 -32.44 -0.91
N PHE A 619 4.71 -31.39 -1.49
CA PHE A 619 3.60 -31.45 -2.43
C PHE A 619 3.66 -30.23 -3.35
N ALA A 620 3.22 -30.40 -4.59
CA ALA A 620 2.89 -29.33 -5.51
C ALA A 620 1.66 -29.77 -6.33
N THR A 621 0.73 -28.86 -6.63
CA THR A 621 -0.26 -29.07 -7.69
C THR A 621 0.42 -28.98 -9.05
N GLU A 622 -0.11 -29.68 -10.05
CA GLU A 622 0.38 -29.65 -11.43
C GLU A 622 -0.45 -28.64 -12.23
N ASP A 623 0.22 -27.64 -12.84
CA ASP A 623 -0.45 -26.61 -13.64
C ASP A 623 -1.18 -27.22 -14.83
N HIS A 624 -2.41 -26.77 -15.09
CA HIS A 624 -3.20 -27.24 -16.23
C HIS A 624 -2.73 -26.60 -17.56
N LYS A 625 -1.55 -27.01 -18.04
CA LYS A 625 -0.98 -26.53 -19.32
C LYS A 625 -1.51 -27.37 -20.51
N PRO A 626 -1.89 -26.76 -21.66
CA PRO A 626 -2.54 -27.44 -22.79
C PRO A 626 -1.78 -28.61 -23.42
N ASN A 627 -0.47 -28.67 -23.27
CA ASN A 627 0.40 -29.72 -23.82
C ASN A 627 0.47 -30.99 -22.95
N LEU A 628 -0.11 -31.00 -21.75
CA LEU A 628 -0.15 -32.22 -20.93
C LEU A 628 -0.98 -33.31 -21.63
N PRO A 629 -0.54 -34.59 -21.65
CA PRO A 629 -1.14 -35.61 -22.50
C PRO A 629 -2.66 -35.82 -22.31
N MET A 630 -3.15 -35.75 -21.07
CA MET A 630 -4.59 -35.88 -20.79
C MET A 630 -5.39 -34.64 -21.18
N GLU A 631 -4.86 -33.45 -20.91
CA GLU A 631 -5.47 -32.18 -21.28
C GLU A 631 -5.55 -32.05 -22.81
N GLN A 632 -4.42 -32.30 -23.51
CA GLN A 632 -4.33 -32.28 -24.97
C GLN A 632 -5.27 -33.33 -25.62
N ALA A 633 -5.36 -34.54 -25.07
CA ALA A 633 -6.28 -35.56 -25.58
C ALA A 633 -7.75 -35.11 -25.47
N ARG A 634 -8.13 -34.44 -24.37
CA ARG A 634 -9.47 -33.89 -24.17
C ARG A 634 -9.76 -32.73 -25.13
N ILE A 635 -8.83 -31.79 -25.29
CA ILE A 635 -8.94 -30.65 -26.23
C ILE A 635 -9.12 -31.16 -27.66
N ASN A 636 -8.30 -32.13 -28.09
CA ASN A 636 -8.41 -32.74 -29.41
C ASN A 636 -9.74 -33.51 -29.60
N ALA A 637 -10.24 -34.17 -28.55
CA ALA A 637 -11.53 -34.87 -28.58
C ALA A 637 -12.75 -33.91 -28.65
N ALA A 638 -12.62 -32.70 -28.10
CA ALA A 638 -13.59 -31.61 -28.28
C ALA A 638 -13.54 -30.98 -29.68
N GLY A 639 -12.61 -31.39 -30.55
CA GLY A 639 -12.48 -30.88 -31.92
C GLY A 639 -11.61 -29.62 -32.05
N ALA A 640 -11.09 -29.10 -30.94
CA ALA A 640 -10.06 -28.07 -30.90
C ALA A 640 -8.67 -28.63 -31.25
N GLU A 641 -7.66 -27.78 -31.15
CA GLU A 641 -6.25 -28.12 -31.32
C GLU A 641 -5.35 -27.31 -30.38
N VAL A 642 -4.21 -27.88 -30.00
CA VAL A 642 -3.17 -27.20 -29.23
C VAL A 642 -2.05 -26.81 -30.19
N ARG A 643 -1.76 -25.51 -30.30
CA ARG A 643 -0.67 -24.99 -31.11
C ARG A 643 0.48 -24.55 -30.19
N SER A 644 1.70 -24.75 -30.67
CA SER A 644 2.93 -24.37 -29.96
C SER A 644 3.62 -23.25 -30.73
N GLU A 645 3.93 -22.15 -30.06
CA GLU A 645 4.75 -21.05 -30.58
C GLU A 645 6.11 -21.05 -29.89
N ILE A 646 7.19 -20.83 -30.65
CA ILE A 646 8.55 -20.73 -30.13
C ILE A 646 9.05 -19.31 -30.41
N PHE A 647 9.38 -18.58 -29.35
CA PHE A 647 9.86 -17.21 -29.41
C PHE A 647 11.38 -17.17 -29.71
N ALA A 648 11.91 -15.99 -30.00
CA ALA A 648 13.29 -15.81 -30.49
C ALA A 648 14.39 -16.15 -29.44
N ASP A 649 14.01 -16.16 -28.17
CA ASP A 649 14.77 -16.62 -26.99
C ASP A 649 14.74 -18.15 -26.79
N GLY A 650 13.88 -18.87 -27.53
CA GLY A 650 13.63 -20.30 -27.38
C GLY A 650 12.50 -20.65 -26.40
N TRP A 651 11.81 -19.66 -25.82
CA TRP A 651 10.63 -19.88 -24.99
C TRP A 651 9.50 -20.53 -25.80
N MET A 652 8.80 -21.51 -25.22
CA MET A 652 7.74 -22.24 -25.91
C MET A 652 6.41 -22.10 -25.17
N VAL A 653 5.41 -21.53 -25.84
CA VAL A 653 4.05 -21.37 -25.29
C VAL A 653 3.07 -22.27 -26.04
N HIS A 654 2.21 -22.95 -25.29
CA HIS A 654 1.14 -23.80 -25.82
C HIS A 654 -0.21 -23.12 -25.62
N ARG A 655 -0.99 -22.96 -26.69
CA ARG A 655 -2.30 -22.30 -26.67
C ARG A 655 -3.40 -23.15 -27.31
N ILE A 656 -4.60 -23.05 -26.77
CA ILE A 656 -5.81 -23.75 -27.23
C ILE A 656 -6.52 -22.92 -28.28
N PHE A 657 -6.81 -23.53 -29.42
CA PHE A 657 -7.54 -22.91 -30.52
C PHE A 657 -8.68 -23.82 -31.02
N ALA A 658 -9.81 -23.24 -31.36
CA ALA A 658 -10.80 -23.90 -32.21
C ALA A 658 -10.14 -24.21 -33.56
N ARG A 659 -10.38 -25.41 -34.12
CA ARG A 659 -9.66 -25.88 -35.30
C ARG A 659 -9.83 -24.94 -36.49
N GLY A 660 -8.71 -24.43 -37.02
CA GLY A 660 -8.71 -23.49 -38.13
C GLY A 660 -9.14 -22.06 -37.78
N GLN A 661 -9.18 -21.69 -36.50
CA GLN A 661 -9.44 -20.33 -36.02
C GLN A 661 -8.31 -19.86 -35.07
N ASP A 662 -8.19 -18.55 -34.87
CA ASP A 662 -7.17 -17.97 -33.96
C ASP A 662 -7.79 -17.54 -32.61
N PHE A 663 -8.84 -18.25 -32.18
CA PHE A 663 -9.58 -18.08 -30.93
C PHE A 663 -9.79 -19.46 -30.26
N PRO A 664 -9.82 -19.61 -28.92
CA PRO A 664 -9.70 -18.57 -27.90
C PRO A 664 -8.26 -18.16 -27.54
N GLY A 665 -7.24 -18.95 -27.89
CA GLY A 665 -5.83 -18.61 -27.64
C GLY A 665 -5.36 -18.76 -26.19
N LEU A 666 -6.11 -19.47 -25.34
CA LEU A 666 -5.80 -19.66 -23.92
C LEU A 666 -4.55 -20.52 -23.70
N CYS A 667 -3.67 -20.08 -22.80
CA CYS A 667 -2.49 -20.80 -22.31
C CYS A 667 -2.80 -21.78 -21.16
N LYS A 668 -4.05 -21.84 -20.71
CA LYS A 668 -4.54 -22.58 -19.53
C LYS A 668 -5.64 -23.56 -20.02
N SER A 669 -5.55 -24.85 -19.70
CA SER A 669 -6.50 -25.88 -20.18
C SER A 669 -7.70 -26.11 -19.27
N ARG A 670 -7.71 -25.47 -18.09
CA ARG A 670 -8.88 -25.34 -17.22
C ARG A 670 -8.91 -23.93 -16.64
N SER A 671 -10.11 -23.40 -16.43
CA SER A 671 -10.38 -22.07 -15.88
C SER A 671 -11.82 -21.96 -15.39
N LEU A 672 -12.07 -21.04 -14.48
CA LEU A 672 -13.42 -20.51 -14.21
C LEU A 672 -13.71 -19.35 -15.17
N GLY A 673 -14.96 -19.13 -15.55
CA GLY A 673 -15.29 -18.23 -16.67
C GLY A 673 -14.91 -18.86 -18.02
N ASP A 674 -14.44 -18.09 -19.00
CA ASP A 674 -14.14 -18.54 -20.38
C ASP A 674 -15.23 -19.46 -20.99
N THR A 675 -16.49 -19.06 -20.94
CA THR A 675 -17.60 -19.95 -21.30
C THR A 675 -17.56 -20.41 -22.77
N LEU A 676 -17.02 -19.60 -23.70
CA LEU A 676 -16.80 -20.02 -25.09
C LEU A 676 -15.67 -21.04 -25.24
N ALA A 677 -14.68 -21.04 -24.34
CA ALA A 677 -13.57 -21.98 -24.41
C ALA A 677 -13.95 -23.39 -23.94
N LYS A 678 -15.10 -23.56 -23.25
CA LYS A 678 -15.57 -24.87 -22.79
C LYS A 678 -15.88 -25.81 -23.95
N ASP A 679 -16.40 -25.28 -25.06
CA ASP A 679 -16.59 -26.02 -26.31
C ASP A 679 -15.27 -26.48 -26.95
N CYS A 680 -14.14 -25.85 -26.60
CA CYS A 680 -12.78 -26.27 -26.99
C CYS A 680 -12.15 -27.28 -26.01
N GLY A 681 -12.90 -27.82 -25.06
CA GLY A 681 -12.42 -28.79 -24.07
C GLY A 681 -11.72 -28.16 -22.85
N VAL A 682 -11.86 -26.85 -22.63
CA VAL A 682 -11.46 -26.22 -21.36
C VAL A 682 -12.48 -26.60 -20.27
N LEU A 683 -12.01 -26.97 -19.08
CA LEU A 683 -12.91 -27.35 -17.97
C LEU A 683 -12.95 -26.27 -16.89
N ALA A 684 -14.05 -26.24 -16.13
CA ALA A 684 -14.14 -25.53 -14.84
C ALA A 684 -13.98 -26.48 -13.64
N GLU A 685 -13.91 -27.79 -13.88
CA GLU A 685 -13.76 -28.82 -12.85
C GLU A 685 -12.33 -28.82 -12.27
N PRO A 686 -12.18 -28.64 -10.94
CA PRO A 686 -10.87 -28.60 -10.31
C PRO A 686 -10.28 -30.00 -10.15
N ASP A 687 -8.96 -30.10 -10.26
CA ASP A 687 -8.26 -31.28 -9.75
C ASP A 687 -8.13 -31.18 -8.23
N ILE A 688 -8.49 -32.27 -7.54
CA ILE A 688 -8.49 -32.36 -6.08
C ILE A 688 -7.31 -33.22 -5.61
N SER A 689 -6.54 -32.72 -4.65
CA SER A 689 -5.48 -33.47 -3.98
C SER A 689 -5.61 -33.38 -2.46
N VAL A 690 -5.15 -34.40 -1.75
CA VAL A 690 -5.13 -34.46 -0.28
C VAL A 690 -3.72 -34.80 0.18
N THR A 691 -3.11 -33.88 0.92
CA THR A 691 -1.74 -34.03 1.45
C THR A 691 -1.77 -34.03 2.96
N GLU A 692 -1.22 -35.08 3.57
CA GLU A 692 -0.94 -35.12 5.01
C GLU A 692 0.49 -34.66 5.27
N VAL A 693 0.68 -33.66 6.14
CA VAL A 693 1.99 -33.10 6.43
C VAL A 693 2.38 -33.17 7.90
N LYS A 694 3.67 -33.41 8.12
CA LYS A 694 4.27 -33.68 9.44
C LYS A 694 4.46 -32.40 10.23
N VAL A 695 3.35 -31.88 10.74
CA VAL A 695 3.19 -30.88 11.82
C VAL A 695 4.47 -30.55 12.61
N GLY A 696 5.06 -31.53 13.32
CA GLY A 696 6.23 -31.32 14.19
C GLY A 696 7.53 -30.91 13.49
N LYS A 697 7.54 -30.83 12.16
CA LYS A 697 8.68 -30.40 11.33
C LYS A 697 8.56 -28.97 10.78
N ARG A 698 7.56 -28.20 11.25
CA ARG A 698 7.22 -26.85 10.74
C ARG A 698 6.97 -26.86 9.22
N PRO A 699 5.90 -27.55 8.75
CA PRO A 699 5.44 -27.47 7.35
C PRO A 699 4.97 -26.05 7.03
N PHE A 700 4.91 -25.68 5.74
CA PHE A 700 4.55 -24.34 5.27
C PHE A 700 4.05 -24.44 3.79
N MET A 701 3.08 -23.65 3.29
CA MET A 701 2.30 -23.97 2.05
C MET A 701 2.11 -22.84 0.99
N ILE A 702 2.95 -22.67 -0.03
CA ILE A 702 2.83 -21.54 -0.97
C ILE A 702 1.85 -21.82 -2.13
N LEU A 703 0.67 -21.20 -2.19
CA LEU A 703 -0.27 -21.28 -3.33
C LEU A 703 -0.05 -20.26 -4.49
N ALA A 704 1.15 -19.97 -5.00
CA ALA A 704 1.29 -18.85 -5.95
C ALA A 704 0.51 -18.98 -7.29
N SER A 705 0.47 -17.95 -8.13
CA SER A 705 0.16 -18.14 -9.57
C SER A 705 1.39 -17.74 -10.40
N ASP A 706 1.30 -17.87 -11.71
CA ASP A 706 2.33 -17.62 -12.73
C ASP A 706 3.21 -16.39 -12.48
N GLY A 707 2.69 -15.29 -11.93
CA GLY A 707 3.47 -14.14 -11.46
C GLY A 707 4.69 -14.49 -10.58
N ILE A 708 4.58 -15.53 -9.75
CA ILE A 708 5.73 -16.21 -9.13
C ILE A 708 6.19 -17.40 -9.97
N TRP A 709 5.27 -18.28 -10.37
CA TRP A 709 5.62 -19.63 -10.82
C TRP A 709 6.22 -19.76 -12.21
N GLU A 710 5.98 -18.82 -13.11
CA GLU A 710 6.45 -18.89 -14.50
C GLU A 710 7.99 -18.96 -14.59
N PHE A 711 8.67 -18.24 -13.68
CA PHE A 711 10.14 -18.19 -13.64
C PHE A 711 10.76 -18.68 -12.32
N LEU A 712 9.96 -19.23 -11.40
CA LEU A 712 10.46 -19.76 -10.11
C LEU A 712 9.99 -21.19 -9.83
N GLU A 713 10.91 -22.13 -10.02
CA GLU A 713 10.70 -23.53 -9.66
C GLU A 713 10.29 -23.72 -8.19
N SER A 714 9.36 -24.64 -7.96
CA SER A 714 8.74 -24.87 -6.65
C SER A 714 9.76 -25.28 -5.58
N GLU A 715 10.77 -26.09 -5.92
CA GLU A 715 11.89 -26.44 -5.06
C GLU A 715 12.78 -25.24 -4.74
N PHE A 716 13.02 -24.34 -5.70
CA PHE A 716 13.80 -23.12 -5.48
C PHE A 716 13.07 -22.21 -4.49
N VAL A 717 11.77 -22.00 -4.70
CA VAL A 717 10.88 -21.23 -3.82
C VAL A 717 10.90 -21.79 -2.39
N VAL A 718 10.65 -23.10 -2.23
CA VAL A 718 10.65 -23.73 -0.90
C VAL A 718 12.01 -23.62 -0.21
N LYS A 719 13.12 -23.83 -0.94
CA LYS A 719 14.48 -23.74 -0.41
C LYS A 719 14.94 -22.31 -0.09
N ALA A 720 14.40 -21.31 -0.79
CA ALA A 720 14.64 -19.90 -0.49
C ALA A 720 13.86 -19.48 0.76
N VAL A 721 12.56 -19.77 0.80
CA VAL A 721 11.69 -19.42 1.93
C VAL A 721 12.15 -20.10 3.21
N SER A 722 12.44 -21.40 3.20
CA SER A 722 12.87 -22.15 4.39
C SER A 722 14.11 -21.57 5.08
N LYS A 723 14.99 -20.88 4.35
CA LYS A 723 16.18 -20.21 4.91
C LYS A 723 15.86 -18.86 5.55
N ILE A 724 14.95 -18.09 4.94
CA ILE A 724 14.63 -16.72 5.38
C ILE A 724 13.61 -16.75 6.53
N LEU A 725 12.66 -17.69 6.47
CA LEU A 725 11.53 -17.82 7.38
C LEU A 725 11.92 -17.86 8.87
N PRO A 726 12.94 -18.63 9.33
CA PRO A 726 13.36 -18.64 10.73
C PRO A 726 14.27 -17.46 11.14
N LEU A 727 14.82 -16.69 10.18
CA LEU A 727 15.79 -15.62 10.44
C LEU A 727 15.16 -14.22 10.41
N GLU A 728 14.32 -13.95 9.42
CA GLU A 728 13.74 -12.64 9.15
C GLU A 728 12.19 -12.66 9.14
N GLY A 729 11.59 -13.82 9.39
CA GLY A 729 10.13 -13.99 9.44
C GLY A 729 9.44 -14.02 8.07
N PRO A 730 8.13 -14.31 8.06
CA PRO A 730 7.37 -14.53 6.82
C PRO A 730 7.26 -13.29 5.93
N THR A 731 7.03 -12.11 6.50
CA THR A 731 6.95 -10.84 5.76
C THR A 731 8.22 -10.59 4.95
N ARG A 732 9.40 -10.93 5.47
CA ARG A 732 10.66 -10.70 4.77
C ARG A 732 11.01 -11.81 3.78
N ALA A 733 10.63 -13.06 4.07
CA ALA A 733 10.69 -14.16 3.09
C ALA A 733 9.86 -13.83 1.84
N LEU A 734 8.66 -13.29 2.04
CA LEU A 734 7.78 -12.75 1.01
C LEU A 734 8.43 -11.66 0.16
N HIS A 735 8.80 -10.53 0.76
CA HIS A 735 9.39 -9.42 -0.01
C HIS A 735 10.65 -9.83 -0.78
N LYS A 736 11.44 -10.78 -0.26
CA LYS A 736 12.62 -11.32 -0.97
C LYS A 736 12.24 -12.21 -2.15
N LEU A 737 11.22 -13.07 -2.01
CA LEU A 737 10.79 -13.94 -3.10
C LEU A 737 10.12 -13.13 -4.22
N HIS A 738 9.24 -12.20 -3.87
CA HIS A 738 8.69 -11.19 -4.78
C HIS A 738 9.81 -10.41 -5.51
N ARG A 739 10.84 -9.94 -4.79
CA ARG A 739 11.98 -9.25 -5.42
C ARG A 739 12.72 -10.12 -6.45
N GLU A 740 12.90 -11.41 -6.18
CA GLU A 740 13.56 -12.35 -7.10
C GLU A 740 12.67 -12.70 -8.30
N ALA A 741 11.35 -12.82 -8.11
CA ALA A 741 10.40 -12.98 -9.22
C ALA A 741 10.42 -11.74 -10.14
N ARG A 742 10.24 -10.52 -9.58
CA ARG A 742 10.33 -9.23 -10.31
C ARG A 742 11.66 -9.01 -11.01
N LYS A 743 12.72 -9.68 -10.55
CA LYS A 743 14.03 -9.65 -11.22
C LYS A 743 14.03 -10.55 -12.46
N ARG A 744 13.49 -11.77 -12.39
CA ARG A 744 13.44 -12.71 -13.53
C ARG A 744 12.53 -12.22 -14.64
N TRP A 745 11.31 -11.79 -14.31
CA TRP A 745 10.40 -11.18 -15.28
C TRP A 745 11.03 -10.01 -16.05
N ARG A 746 11.81 -9.16 -15.36
CA ARG A 746 12.58 -8.07 -15.99
C ARG A 746 13.74 -8.54 -16.88
N GLN A 747 14.30 -9.73 -16.64
CA GLN A 747 15.37 -10.29 -17.49
C GLN A 747 14.81 -10.78 -18.83
N GLU A 748 13.59 -11.33 -18.83
CA GLU A 748 12.88 -11.74 -20.04
C GLU A 748 12.12 -10.59 -20.74
N GLY A 749 12.20 -9.36 -20.22
CA GLY A 749 11.58 -8.17 -20.84
C GLY A 749 10.05 -8.05 -20.64
N HIS A 750 9.44 -8.91 -19.83
CA HIS A 750 8.00 -8.93 -19.57
C HIS A 750 7.59 -8.17 -18.30
N THR A 751 6.33 -7.75 -18.24
CA THR A 751 5.71 -7.15 -17.05
C THR A 751 5.37 -8.21 -16.00
N TYR A 752 5.12 -7.79 -14.75
CA TYR A 752 5.22 -8.67 -13.59
C TYR A 752 4.22 -8.32 -12.49
N ASP A 753 3.47 -9.29 -11.99
CA ASP A 753 2.60 -9.27 -10.81
C ASP A 753 2.99 -10.46 -9.91
N ALA A 754 2.71 -10.45 -8.59
CA ALA A 754 3.17 -11.53 -7.67
C ALA A 754 2.63 -11.51 -6.23
N PHE A 755 2.48 -12.71 -5.63
CA PHE A 755 1.95 -12.93 -4.28
C PHE A 755 2.87 -13.78 -3.40
N LEU A 756 2.76 -13.57 -2.08
CA LEU A 756 3.06 -14.53 -1.03
C LEU A 756 2.14 -14.20 0.16
N ALA A 757 1.53 -15.20 0.78
CA ALA A 757 0.87 -15.09 2.06
C ALA A 757 1.09 -16.29 3.00
N ARG A 758 1.09 -16.06 4.33
CA ARG A 758 1.37 -17.07 5.37
C ARG A 758 0.36 -17.09 6.51
N VAL A 759 -0.26 -18.24 6.81
CA VAL A 759 -1.00 -18.48 8.06
C VAL A 759 -0.20 -19.37 9.03
N ASP A 760 -0.11 -18.95 10.29
CA ASP A 760 0.29 -19.83 11.40
C ASP A 760 -0.86 -19.92 12.40
N ALA A 761 -1.17 -21.14 12.83
CA ALA A 761 -2.14 -21.38 13.89
C ALA A 761 -1.44 -21.97 15.11
N GLU A 762 -1.11 -21.18 16.12
CA GLU A 762 -1.01 -21.74 17.47
C GLU A 762 -2.41 -21.75 18.10
N ARG A 763 -2.70 -22.79 18.89
CA ARG A 763 -3.80 -22.74 19.84
C ARG A 763 -3.34 -23.38 21.14
N SER A 764 -2.97 -22.54 22.09
CA SER A 764 -2.70 -23.00 23.45
C SER A 764 -3.97 -23.61 24.05
N GLN A 765 -3.82 -24.80 24.62
CA GLN A 765 -4.92 -25.49 25.29
C GLN A 765 -5.16 -24.82 26.65
N LEU A 766 -6.29 -24.12 26.79
CA LEU A 766 -6.79 -23.71 28.10
C LEU A 766 -7.60 -24.84 28.72
N SER A 767 -6.91 -25.71 29.46
CA SER A 767 -7.56 -26.56 30.46
C SER A 767 -7.91 -25.73 31.69
N LYS A 768 -9.15 -25.88 32.20
CA LYS A 768 -9.50 -25.40 33.55
C LYS A 768 -8.64 -26.14 34.59
N PRO A 769 -8.25 -25.45 35.67
CA PRO A 769 -8.71 -25.91 36.98
C PRO A 769 -9.27 -24.78 37.86
N GLU A 770 -9.82 -25.18 39.00
CA GLU A 770 -10.61 -24.35 39.92
C GLU A 770 -9.76 -23.71 41.04
N MET A 771 -10.27 -22.63 41.62
CA MET A 771 -10.20 -22.24 43.05
C MET A 771 -8.89 -22.46 43.86
N GLY A 772 -8.25 -21.37 44.33
CA GLY A 772 -7.30 -21.43 45.45
C GLY A 772 -6.58 -20.10 45.77
N PHE A 773 -6.72 -19.59 47.00
CA PHE A 773 -5.97 -18.43 47.54
C PHE A 773 -4.58 -18.85 48.06
N GLU A 774 -3.55 -17.99 47.96
CA GLU A 774 -2.87 -17.31 49.09
C GLU A 774 -1.57 -16.56 48.68
N VAL A 775 -0.96 -15.84 49.62
CA VAL A 775 0.01 -14.74 49.40
C VAL A 775 1.39 -15.07 49.99
N GLY A 776 2.50 -14.69 49.33
CA GLY A 776 3.85 -14.76 49.92
C GLY A 776 4.98 -14.24 49.01
N PRO A 777 6.00 -13.51 49.53
CA PRO A 777 6.98 -12.81 48.68
C PRO A 777 8.39 -13.43 48.65
N CYS A 778 9.20 -12.96 47.68
CA CYS A 778 10.59 -12.49 47.83
C CYS A 778 11.67 -13.07 46.87
N GLN A 779 12.54 -12.16 46.45
CA GLN A 779 13.99 -12.28 46.24
C GLN A 779 14.60 -12.44 44.83
N ARG A 780 15.73 -11.73 44.66
CA ARG A 780 16.48 -11.48 43.42
C ARG A 780 17.54 -12.55 43.18
N SER A 781 17.85 -12.86 41.91
CA SER A 781 19.26 -12.87 41.47
C SER A 781 19.38 -12.70 39.94
N ARG A 782 20.53 -12.18 39.49
CA ARG A 782 20.95 -12.19 38.08
C ARG A 782 22.03 -13.27 37.92
N ARG A 783 21.98 -14.07 36.84
CA ARG A 783 23.15 -14.39 36.00
C ARG A 783 22.78 -15.20 34.75
N THR A 784 23.62 -15.03 33.75
CA THR A 784 23.63 -15.71 32.44
C THR A 784 24.16 -17.14 32.52
N ALA A 785 23.53 -18.08 31.82
CA ALA A 785 24.19 -19.20 31.14
C ALA A 785 23.19 -19.89 30.19
N GLU A 786 23.69 -20.40 29.06
CA GLU A 786 22.95 -21.30 28.18
C GLU A 786 22.72 -22.64 28.89
N GLN A 787 21.50 -23.18 28.86
CA GLN A 787 21.32 -24.62 28.93
C GLN A 787 19.95 -25.06 28.38
N SER A 788 19.99 -26.15 27.62
CA SER A 788 18.87 -26.79 26.95
C SER A 788 17.81 -27.25 27.94
N CYS A 789 16.53 -26.94 27.69
CA CYS A 789 15.41 -27.58 28.38
C CYS A 789 14.48 -28.25 27.37
N HIS A 790 14.62 -29.57 27.23
CA HIS A 790 13.63 -30.40 26.56
C HIS A 790 12.39 -30.51 27.45
N LEU A 791 11.26 -29.95 27.02
CA LEU A 791 9.94 -30.33 27.52
C LEU A 791 9.12 -30.91 26.38
N LEU A 792 8.93 -32.22 26.43
CA LEU A 792 8.01 -32.96 25.58
C LEU A 792 6.58 -32.71 26.08
N GLY A 793 5.79 -31.97 25.30
CA GLY A 793 4.34 -31.81 25.48
C GLY A 793 3.67 -31.82 24.12
N GLY A 794 2.86 -32.84 23.84
CA GLY A 794 2.28 -33.05 22.50
C GLY A 794 1.16 -32.07 22.17
N GLY A 795 1.32 -31.31 21.09
CA GLY A 795 0.32 -30.32 20.65
C GLY A 795 0.76 -29.53 19.43
N GLY A 796 1.29 -30.19 18.41
CA GLY A 796 1.74 -29.50 17.20
C GLY A 796 0.56 -29.11 16.29
N SER A 797 0.73 -28.01 15.55
CA SER A 797 -0.18 -27.52 14.51
C SER A 797 0.48 -27.43 13.12
N LEU A 798 -0.31 -27.58 12.05
CA LEU A 798 0.11 -27.21 10.70
C LEU A 798 0.38 -25.71 10.64
N PHE A 799 1.46 -25.32 9.96
CA PHE A 799 1.53 -23.98 9.37
C PHE A 799 1.14 -24.14 7.89
N CYS A 800 0.29 -23.24 7.43
CA CYS A 800 -0.24 -23.24 6.07
C CYS A 800 0.01 -21.85 5.52
N LEU A 801 0.96 -21.73 4.59
CA LEU A 801 0.95 -20.55 3.73
C LEU A 801 -0.29 -20.65 2.81
N ALA A 802 -0.68 -19.57 2.14
CA ALA A 802 -1.67 -19.60 1.06
C ALA A 802 -1.67 -18.28 0.31
N ILE A 803 -1.60 -18.31 -1.02
CA ILE A 803 -0.92 -17.37 -1.92
C ILE A 803 -1.72 -17.31 -3.27
N CYS A 804 -1.50 -16.35 -4.21
CA CYS A 804 -1.49 -16.41 -5.71
C CYS A 804 -1.64 -15.04 -6.43
N THR A 805 -1.22 -14.94 -7.70
CA THR A 805 -1.21 -13.72 -8.55
C THR A 805 -0.88 -14.08 -10.01
N CYS A 806 -1.75 -13.65 -10.91
CA CYS A 806 -1.79 -13.76 -12.37
C CYS A 806 -0.62 -13.09 -13.08
N LEU A 807 -0.50 -13.38 -14.38
CA LEU A 807 -0.13 -12.47 -15.45
C LEU A 807 -0.94 -12.80 -16.73
N LEU A 808 -1.07 -11.79 -17.59
CA LEU A 808 -1.76 -11.85 -18.90
C LEU A 808 -0.90 -12.47 -20.01
#